data_AF-A0A7X7ZKT7-F1
#
_entry.id   AF-A0A7X7ZKT7-F1
#
_cell.length_a   1.000
_cell.length_b   1.000
_cell.length_c   1.000
_cell.angle_alpha   90.00
_cell.angle_beta   90.00
_cell.angle_gamma   90.00
#
_symmetry.space_group_name_H-M   'P 1'
#
loop_
_entity.id
_entity.type
_entity.pdbx_description
1 polymer ?
#
loop_
_entity_poly.entity_id
_entity_poly.type
_entity_poly.pdbx_seq_one_letter_code
_entity_poly.pdbx_strand_id
1 'polypeptide(L)'
;MSAAPYSAATVRALEDRFRAEGTLRPLKVRRYEAGQVLEYDVRGVWPDRPARVRLEVERHVGGGFAGQVYRVRVLDVAAPEGSIEGLEAGRACALKVLVPVSGFGRFVRNTLYGLGFQAPFAPQADPEAARAGALWQKFIRRAAAARFGTDRAVVDVLATLVDPELGSCGELSEWVDGRLWRYEIDDDLFARLAWKPGRPGDGLGSPEYRSKRVFMRELVALMHEMGASELARQYEWGTLKSQPNALKRLEADDDPERGLVAVDFRAGMALLPFLPQCPADFRLIARGVARGSLVQFDRGDVDALAAYVAARHGEFAGLEGALEALRSADGAYRDSLIDITHHHIRLLTRPRLWTAIHRAWVRGWGIRGLADAKAAGTLGRSGLASALFVLLGLAPILTPLLFLFRFPGRSAALWALWLLPLLGPFVRRLWGRADVRRHAAALVAKAGYLGRAFRAHVAERLVGWVRSGRVSEPRALAIAGKPGLYVVHRPLAFLPAGVHRFLTDKAVFKERLYLMFVKPVQLYFKPAVREKWLRDMVEEGRRNRMLSDADAAVILAQIDEPFIQKYLKSLAVHMATLFVSETVFLTVAAVYVLGHPEFGWAEATARAALIVAAFNLLPVSPGSLIRGFYTLGLCVKERNFKDYRLALPVGFFKIIGYLAFPLQMAYRFPELARFMAGHWATEGVHVVPVFGERGAWLEHAVFDACYNFPLSLGIRIRKRDELAAARRPRRWAVPAAALAGGAFTALVELIFVRTSGHAAALKNVWGAVFLAPLGAGFLASLWSRRKKMGRRIAAGITAGALTGLAYGLVNAFLAPSMPGYAVLATAADASPWLPILWKTFVFALLGIPGAFLAELRDPGRPVTTAADRITDPS
;
A
#
# COMPACT_ATOMS: atom_id res chain seq x y z
N MET A 1 7.49 6.67 3.47
CA MET A 1 8.36 7.74 4.02
C MET A 1 8.68 8.73 2.91
N SER A 2 8.01 9.88 2.86
CA SER A 2 8.53 11.02 2.08
C SER A 2 9.92 11.36 2.62
N ALA A 3 10.90 11.51 1.73
CA ALA A 3 12.22 11.96 2.13
C ALA A 3 12.07 13.36 2.75
N ALA A 4 12.71 13.61 3.90
CA ALA A 4 12.84 14.97 4.40
C ALA A 4 13.43 15.84 3.27
N PRO A 5 12.94 17.08 3.07
CA PRO A 5 13.52 17.97 2.08
C PRO A 5 15.02 18.10 2.35
N TYR A 6 15.83 17.88 1.32
CA TYR A 6 17.27 18.01 1.37
C TYR A 6 17.77 18.78 0.15
N SER A 7 18.88 19.50 0.29
CA SER A 7 19.51 20.23 -0.81
C SER A 7 20.26 19.31 -1.76
N ALA A 8 20.00 19.46 -3.06
CA ALA A 8 20.81 18.84 -4.12
C ALA A 8 22.28 19.28 -4.05
N ALA A 9 22.57 20.49 -3.54
CA ALA A 9 23.93 20.98 -3.38
C ALA A 9 24.74 20.15 -2.36
N THR A 10 24.11 19.71 -1.27
CA THR A 10 24.77 18.84 -0.29
C THR A 10 25.11 17.48 -0.88
N VAL A 11 24.21 16.91 -1.71
CA VAL A 11 24.50 15.68 -2.42
C VAL A 11 25.67 15.88 -3.38
N ARG A 12 25.67 16.93 -4.20
CA ARG A 12 26.77 17.26 -5.10
C ARG A 12 28.10 17.40 -4.37
N ALA A 13 28.14 18.12 -3.24
CA ALA A 13 29.35 18.25 -2.42
C ALA A 13 29.90 16.91 -1.91
N LEU A 14 29.02 15.95 -1.57
CA LEU A 14 29.44 14.59 -1.19
C LEU A 14 29.93 13.78 -2.39
N GLU A 15 29.31 13.93 -3.56
CA GLU A 15 29.76 13.31 -4.81
C GLU A 15 31.12 13.88 -5.26
N ASP A 16 31.35 15.18 -5.13
CA ASP A 16 32.62 15.83 -5.46
C ASP A 16 33.72 15.37 -4.51
N ARG A 17 33.42 15.20 -3.22
CA ARG A 17 34.34 14.56 -2.27
C ARG A 17 34.68 13.13 -2.68
N PHE A 18 33.71 12.36 -3.15
CA PHE A 18 33.99 11.02 -3.69
C PHE A 18 34.95 11.09 -4.87
N ARG A 19 34.69 11.99 -5.83
CA ARG A 19 35.50 12.17 -7.04
C ARG A 19 36.93 12.61 -6.69
N ALA A 20 37.09 13.50 -5.73
CA ALA A 20 38.38 14.03 -5.27
C ALA A 20 39.31 12.95 -4.69
N GLU A 21 38.78 11.85 -4.14
CA GLU A 21 39.61 10.73 -3.65
C GLU A 21 40.25 9.91 -4.78
N GLY A 22 39.87 10.13 -6.04
CA GLY A 22 40.51 9.51 -7.21
C GLY A 22 40.41 7.98 -7.21
N THR A 23 39.29 7.40 -6.76
CA THR A 23 39.15 5.95 -6.70
C THR A 23 38.94 5.34 -8.07
N LEU A 24 39.59 4.20 -8.34
CA LEU A 24 39.49 3.45 -9.59
C LEU A 24 38.10 2.87 -9.89
N ARG A 25 37.22 2.76 -8.88
CA ARG A 25 35.82 2.38 -9.06
C ARG A 25 34.96 3.65 -9.25
N PRO A 26 33.93 3.62 -10.11
CA PRO A 26 33.01 4.74 -10.23
C PRO A 26 32.10 4.88 -9.00
N LEU A 27 31.54 6.08 -8.86
CA LEU A 27 30.49 6.37 -7.89
C LEU A 27 29.26 5.52 -8.21
N LYS A 28 28.65 4.92 -7.20
CA LYS A 28 27.38 4.22 -7.41
C LYS A 28 26.20 5.19 -7.36
N VAL A 29 25.79 5.66 -8.54
CA VAL A 29 24.58 6.47 -8.70
C VAL A 29 23.35 5.61 -8.46
N ARG A 30 22.39 6.13 -7.67
CA ARG A 30 21.10 5.45 -7.38
C ARG A 30 19.91 6.19 -7.96
N ARG A 31 20.03 7.50 -8.07
CA ARG A 31 19.07 8.44 -8.64
C ARG A 31 19.80 9.71 -9.07
N TYR A 32 19.16 10.45 -9.97
CA TYR A 32 19.59 11.79 -10.36
C TYR A 32 19.04 12.87 -9.44
N GLU A 33 19.72 14.00 -9.40
CA GLU A 33 19.39 15.18 -8.59
C GLU A 33 18.99 16.36 -9.49
N ALA A 34 18.24 17.30 -8.93
CA ALA A 34 17.82 18.49 -9.64
C ALA A 34 19.01 19.33 -10.15
N GLY A 35 18.93 19.83 -11.38
CA GLY A 35 19.96 20.58 -12.10
C GLY A 35 21.04 19.71 -12.75
N GLN A 36 20.93 18.37 -12.73
CA GLN A 36 21.84 17.51 -13.49
C GLN A 36 21.43 17.48 -14.96
N VAL A 37 22.40 17.62 -15.86
CA VAL A 37 22.20 17.46 -17.30
C VAL A 37 22.56 16.03 -17.70
N LEU A 38 21.63 15.38 -18.39
CA LEU A 38 21.72 14.02 -18.87
C LEU A 38 21.74 14.04 -20.40
N GLU A 39 22.57 13.20 -21.00
CA GLU A 39 22.62 13.03 -22.45
C GLU A 39 22.27 11.60 -22.81
N TYR A 40 21.36 11.42 -23.75
CA TYR A 40 20.92 10.10 -24.19
C TYR A 40 20.81 10.03 -25.71
N ASP A 41 21.24 8.90 -26.24
CA ASP A 41 20.76 8.42 -27.54
C ASP A 41 19.38 7.79 -27.31
N VAL A 42 18.39 8.27 -28.04
CA VAL A 42 16.99 7.88 -27.92
C VAL A 42 16.49 7.39 -29.27
N ARG A 43 15.48 6.53 -29.22
CA ARG A 43 14.78 6.02 -30.40
C ARG A 43 13.30 6.33 -30.27
N GLY A 44 12.76 7.11 -31.22
CA GLY A 44 11.34 7.43 -31.30
C GLY A 44 10.50 6.15 -31.30
N VAL A 45 9.39 6.16 -30.56
CA VAL A 45 8.52 4.97 -30.48
C VAL A 45 7.85 4.73 -31.82
N TRP A 46 7.27 5.77 -32.40
CA TRP A 46 6.75 5.78 -33.76
C TRP A 46 6.61 7.23 -34.28
N PRO A 47 7.12 7.57 -35.47
CA PRO A 47 7.98 6.75 -36.33
C PRO A 47 9.31 6.41 -35.65
N ASP A 48 9.95 5.35 -36.14
CA ASP A 48 11.18 4.80 -35.56
C ASP A 48 12.42 5.59 -35.98
N ARG A 49 12.66 6.73 -35.32
CA ARG A 49 13.78 7.64 -35.65
C ARG A 49 14.80 7.73 -34.52
N PRO A 50 16.11 7.64 -34.81
CA PRO A 50 17.15 7.94 -33.83
C PRO A 50 17.24 9.45 -33.58
N ALA A 51 17.48 9.82 -32.33
CA ALA A 51 17.82 11.19 -31.96
C ALA A 51 18.77 11.19 -30.77
N ARG A 52 19.50 12.28 -30.57
CA ARG A 52 20.27 12.54 -29.36
C ARG A 52 19.65 13.71 -28.62
N VAL A 53 19.43 13.55 -27.32
CA VAL A 53 18.78 14.57 -26.48
C VAL A 53 19.65 14.96 -25.30
N ARG A 54 19.57 16.24 -24.94
CA ARG A 54 20.12 16.78 -23.69
C ARG A 54 18.96 17.17 -22.79
N LEU A 55 18.95 16.65 -21.57
CA LEU A 55 17.85 16.79 -20.63
C LEU A 55 18.36 17.35 -19.30
N GLU A 56 17.74 18.40 -18.79
CA GLU A 56 17.97 18.86 -17.43
C GLU A 56 16.96 18.23 -16.48
N VAL A 57 17.43 17.62 -15.40
CA VAL A 57 16.55 17.09 -14.34
C VAL A 57 16.01 18.25 -13.52
N GLU A 58 14.71 18.53 -13.60
CA GLU A 58 14.08 19.53 -12.74
C GLU A 58 13.82 18.97 -11.35
N ARG A 59 13.27 17.75 -11.28
CA ARG A 59 13.01 17.06 -10.00
C ARG A 59 12.75 15.56 -10.19
N HIS A 60 13.09 14.80 -9.16
CA HIS A 60 12.62 13.43 -8.99
C HIS A 60 11.18 13.42 -8.45
N VAL A 61 10.26 12.80 -9.19
CA VAL A 61 8.82 12.77 -8.86
C VAL A 61 8.50 11.64 -7.90
N GLY A 62 9.02 10.45 -8.15
CA GLY A 62 8.73 9.26 -7.36
C GLY A 62 9.33 7.99 -7.97
N GLY A 63 9.23 6.88 -7.24
CA GLY A 63 9.68 5.58 -7.75
C GLY A 63 8.95 4.42 -7.09
N GLY A 64 8.55 3.47 -7.93
CA GLY A 64 7.88 2.23 -7.53
C GLY A 64 8.70 1.00 -7.91
N PHE A 65 8.05 -0.16 -7.99
CA PHE A 65 8.70 -1.39 -8.45
C PHE A 65 9.04 -1.35 -9.95
N ALA A 66 8.26 -0.64 -10.76
CA ALA A 66 8.51 -0.55 -12.20
C ALA A 66 9.72 0.32 -12.57
N GLY A 67 10.05 1.31 -11.74
CA GLY A 67 11.12 2.26 -12.03
C GLY A 67 11.01 3.55 -11.21
N GLN A 68 11.76 4.55 -11.64
CA GLN A 68 11.82 5.88 -11.05
C GLN A 68 11.53 6.94 -12.13
N VAL A 69 10.78 7.97 -11.77
CA VAL A 69 10.27 9.00 -12.69
C VAL A 69 10.82 10.37 -12.31
N TYR A 70 11.26 11.09 -13.32
CA TYR A 70 11.79 12.45 -13.23
C TYR A 70 10.99 13.38 -14.13
N ARG A 71 10.77 14.61 -13.67
CA ARG A 71 10.43 15.71 -14.55
C ARG A 71 11.73 16.26 -15.11
N VAL A 72 11.86 16.26 -16.43
CA VAL A 72 13.03 16.76 -17.13
C VAL A 72 12.63 17.85 -18.10
N ARG A 73 13.53 18.81 -18.33
CA ARG A 73 13.40 19.82 -19.37
C ARG A 73 14.30 19.44 -20.53
N VAL A 74 13.77 19.43 -21.73
CA VAL A 74 14.56 19.21 -22.94
C VAL A 74 15.37 20.47 -23.20
N LEU A 75 16.69 20.35 -23.22
CA LEU A 75 17.60 21.47 -23.55
C LEU A 75 17.88 21.53 -25.04
N ASP A 76 18.10 20.37 -25.66
CA ASP A 76 18.48 20.25 -27.07
C ASP A 76 18.08 18.88 -27.63
N VAL A 77 17.78 18.84 -28.92
CA VAL A 77 17.39 17.63 -29.67
C VAL A 77 18.07 17.63 -31.03
N ALA A 78 19.01 16.71 -31.23
CA ALA A 78 19.63 16.44 -32.52
C ALA A 78 18.98 15.20 -33.15
N ALA A 79 18.10 15.41 -34.13
CA ALA A 79 17.35 14.35 -34.80
C ALA A 79 17.67 14.31 -36.31
N PRO A 80 18.69 13.54 -36.74
CA PRO A 80 19.20 13.57 -38.11
C PRO A 80 18.19 13.05 -39.15
N GLU A 81 17.29 12.16 -38.75
CA GLU A 81 16.30 11.52 -39.64
C GLU A 81 14.91 12.17 -39.54
N GLY A 82 14.84 13.39 -39.00
CA GLY A 82 13.61 14.15 -38.80
C GLY A 82 13.15 14.18 -37.33
N SER A 83 12.30 15.16 -37.00
CA SER A 83 11.84 15.38 -35.64
C SER A 83 11.05 14.19 -35.08
N ILE A 84 11.11 14.03 -33.75
CA ILE A 84 10.23 13.14 -32.98
C ILE A 84 9.11 14.02 -32.43
N GLU A 85 7.86 13.71 -32.77
CA GLU A 85 6.70 14.48 -32.32
C GLU A 85 6.67 14.56 -30.78
N GLY A 86 6.46 15.76 -30.26
CA GLY A 86 6.38 16.01 -28.83
C GLY A 86 7.72 16.17 -28.11
N LEU A 87 8.86 16.05 -28.81
CA LEU A 87 10.20 16.18 -28.25
C LEU A 87 10.91 17.40 -28.83
N GLU A 88 10.80 18.53 -28.12
CA GLU A 88 11.29 19.85 -28.57
C GLU A 88 12.03 20.57 -27.44
N ALA A 89 13.01 21.39 -27.79
CA ALA A 89 13.76 22.19 -26.81
C ALA A 89 12.81 23.10 -26.00
N GLY A 90 13.06 23.20 -24.69
CA GLY A 90 12.23 23.93 -23.73
C GLY A 90 11.04 23.15 -23.16
N ARG A 91 10.61 22.06 -23.80
CA ARG A 91 9.45 21.27 -23.35
C ARG A 91 9.78 20.45 -22.10
N ALA A 92 8.81 20.33 -21.19
CA ALA A 92 8.89 19.43 -20.06
C ALA A 92 8.43 18.01 -20.45
N CYS A 93 9.22 17.01 -20.08
CA CYS A 93 8.94 15.60 -20.31
C CYS A 93 9.03 14.80 -19.00
N ALA A 94 8.42 13.61 -19.01
CA ALA A 94 8.61 12.62 -17.97
C ALA A 94 9.68 11.62 -18.41
N LEU A 95 10.83 11.59 -17.73
CA LEU A 95 11.85 10.55 -17.90
C LEU A 95 11.59 9.45 -16.89
N LYS A 96 11.29 8.24 -17.37
CA LYS A 96 11.16 7.06 -16.53
C LYS A 96 12.31 6.10 -16.78
N VAL A 97 13.10 5.82 -15.74
CA VAL A 97 14.17 4.82 -15.77
C VAL A 97 13.68 3.57 -15.06
N LEU A 98 13.71 2.40 -15.72
CA LEU A 98 13.02 1.16 -15.32
C LEU A 98 13.75 0.36 -14.22
N VAL A 99 14.37 1.08 -13.28
CA VAL A 99 15.05 0.53 -12.10
C VAL A 99 14.58 1.22 -10.81
N PRO A 100 14.21 0.48 -9.76
CA PRO A 100 13.79 1.07 -8.50
C PRO A 100 14.97 1.74 -7.77
N VAL A 101 14.68 2.86 -7.11
CA VAL A 101 15.64 3.53 -6.19
C VAL A 101 15.99 2.62 -5.02
N SER A 102 14.99 1.88 -4.50
CA SER A 102 15.15 0.98 -3.36
C SER A 102 15.83 -0.32 -3.75
N GLY A 103 16.95 -0.63 -3.08
CA GLY A 103 17.64 -1.91 -3.26
C GLY A 103 16.78 -3.12 -2.86
N PHE A 104 15.96 -2.97 -1.83
CA PHE A 104 15.01 -4.02 -1.42
C PHE A 104 13.88 -4.19 -2.43
N GLY A 105 13.30 -3.08 -2.93
CA GLY A 105 12.27 -3.14 -3.97
C GLY A 105 12.77 -3.80 -5.25
N ARG A 106 14.00 -3.47 -5.67
CA ARG A 106 14.69 -4.12 -6.79
C ARG A 106 14.90 -5.61 -6.55
N PHE A 107 15.27 -6.02 -5.34
CA PHE A 107 15.42 -7.44 -4.99
C PHE A 107 14.08 -8.17 -5.11
N VAL A 108 13.03 -7.70 -4.43
CA VAL A 108 11.70 -8.33 -4.46
C VAL A 108 11.19 -8.50 -5.89
N ARG A 109 11.20 -7.42 -6.69
CA ARG A 109 10.79 -7.47 -8.09
C ARG A 109 11.58 -8.51 -8.88
N ASN A 110 12.90 -8.45 -8.80
CA ASN A 110 13.76 -9.33 -9.59
C ASN A 110 13.59 -10.79 -9.18
N THR A 111 13.33 -11.07 -7.90
CA THR A 111 13.01 -12.42 -7.41
C THR A 111 11.68 -12.90 -8.00
N LEU A 112 10.61 -12.11 -7.91
CA LEU A 112 9.30 -12.50 -8.47
C LEU A 112 9.35 -12.73 -9.98
N TYR A 113 9.98 -11.80 -10.71
CA TYR A 113 10.18 -11.92 -12.15
C TYR A 113 11.07 -13.12 -12.50
N GLY A 114 12.13 -13.35 -11.73
CA GLY A 114 13.03 -14.49 -11.91
C GLY A 114 12.36 -15.84 -11.65
N LEU A 115 11.47 -15.93 -10.66
CA LEU A 115 10.66 -17.14 -10.44
C LEU A 115 9.71 -17.41 -11.61
N GLY A 116 9.13 -16.35 -12.20
CA GLY A 116 8.20 -16.46 -13.31
C GLY A 116 8.85 -16.78 -14.65
N PHE A 117 9.88 -16.04 -15.04
CA PHE A 117 10.46 -16.03 -16.39
C PHE A 117 11.90 -16.56 -16.45
N GLN A 118 12.49 -16.90 -15.30
CA GLN A 118 13.88 -17.40 -15.17
C GLN A 118 14.92 -16.43 -15.78
N ALA A 119 14.61 -15.13 -15.74
CA ALA A 119 15.37 -14.07 -16.37
C ALA A 119 15.48 -12.83 -15.44
N PRO A 120 16.43 -11.92 -15.68
CA PRO A 120 16.35 -10.59 -15.06
C PRO A 120 15.12 -9.84 -15.56
N PHE A 121 14.64 -8.87 -14.77
CA PHE A 121 13.52 -8.01 -15.16
C PHE A 121 13.76 -7.36 -16.52
N ALA A 122 13.04 -7.81 -17.54
CA ALA A 122 13.36 -7.50 -18.93
C ALA A 122 13.19 -6.03 -19.30
N PRO A 123 12.14 -5.30 -18.84
CA PRO A 123 12.06 -3.86 -19.11
C PRO A 123 13.25 -3.06 -18.54
N GLN A 124 14.02 -3.60 -17.58
CA GLN A 124 15.28 -2.98 -17.17
C GLN A 124 16.45 -3.33 -18.11
N ALA A 125 16.49 -4.54 -18.63
CA ALA A 125 17.70 -5.15 -19.18
C ALA A 125 17.66 -5.40 -20.70
N ASP A 126 16.51 -5.22 -21.34
CA ASP A 126 16.30 -5.50 -22.75
C ASP A 126 15.59 -4.31 -23.44
N PRO A 127 16.25 -3.61 -24.37
CA PRO A 127 15.64 -2.50 -25.11
C PRO A 127 14.39 -2.91 -25.89
N GLU A 128 14.33 -4.15 -26.39
CA GLU A 128 13.17 -4.64 -27.14
C GLU A 128 11.93 -4.78 -26.24
N ALA A 129 12.11 -5.14 -24.95
CA ALA A 129 11.01 -5.17 -23.98
C ALA A 129 10.45 -3.77 -23.71
N ALA A 130 11.33 -2.77 -23.55
CA ALA A 130 10.92 -1.38 -23.38
C ALA A 130 10.19 -0.85 -24.63
N ARG A 131 10.69 -1.19 -25.82
CA ARG A 131 10.10 -0.82 -27.10
C ARG A 131 8.73 -1.47 -27.34
N ALA A 132 8.60 -2.77 -27.11
CA ALA A 132 7.33 -3.49 -27.26
C ALA A 132 6.25 -2.88 -26.34
N GLY A 133 6.59 -2.59 -25.09
CA GLY A 133 5.69 -1.91 -24.16
C GLY A 133 5.27 -0.50 -24.63
N ALA A 134 6.19 0.25 -25.23
CA ALA A 134 5.91 1.59 -25.74
C ALA A 134 5.02 1.56 -26.98
N LEU A 135 5.24 0.60 -27.89
CA LEU A 135 4.41 0.39 -29.07
C LEU A 135 2.99 -0.05 -28.71
N TRP A 136 2.82 -0.99 -27.78
CA TRP A 136 1.50 -1.35 -27.23
C TRP A 136 0.75 -0.12 -26.73
N GLN A 137 1.46 0.78 -26.04
CA GLN A 137 0.85 2.00 -25.51
C GLN A 137 0.44 2.98 -26.61
N LYS A 138 1.15 3.08 -27.75
CA LYS A 138 0.72 3.87 -28.91
C LYS A 138 -0.62 3.37 -29.47
N PHE A 139 -0.79 2.05 -29.60
CA PHE A 139 -2.06 1.46 -30.03
C PHE A 139 -3.17 1.73 -29.01
N ILE A 140 -2.91 1.49 -27.72
CA ILE A 140 -3.91 1.73 -26.66
C ILE A 140 -4.31 3.20 -26.63
N ARG A 141 -3.36 4.13 -26.79
CA ARG A 141 -3.64 5.57 -26.86
C ARG A 141 -4.56 5.88 -28.03
N ARG A 142 -4.30 5.32 -29.21
CA ARG A 142 -5.14 5.59 -30.39
C ARG A 142 -6.55 5.04 -30.24
N ALA A 143 -6.69 3.81 -29.73
CA ALA A 143 -8.00 3.22 -29.46
C ALA A 143 -8.75 3.98 -28.34
N ALA A 144 -8.03 4.47 -27.33
CA ALA A 144 -8.60 5.29 -26.27
C ALA A 144 -9.10 6.64 -26.80
N ALA A 145 -8.41 7.23 -27.79
CA ALA A 145 -8.87 8.45 -28.44
C ALA A 145 -10.26 8.27 -29.08
N ALA A 146 -10.48 7.16 -29.77
CA ALA A 146 -11.78 6.83 -30.35
C ALA A 146 -12.83 6.52 -29.26
N ARG A 147 -12.47 5.75 -28.22
CA ARG A 147 -13.41 5.34 -27.15
C ARG A 147 -13.83 6.48 -26.23
N PHE A 148 -12.93 7.39 -25.88
CA PHE A 148 -13.17 8.48 -24.94
C PHE A 148 -13.34 9.84 -25.60
N GLY A 149 -13.23 9.93 -26.94
CA GLY A 149 -13.33 11.18 -27.69
C GLY A 149 -12.16 12.15 -27.46
N THR A 150 -11.03 11.68 -26.91
CA THR A 150 -9.85 12.53 -26.67
C THR A 150 -8.55 11.71 -26.72
N ASP A 151 -7.56 12.22 -27.45
CA ASP A 151 -6.22 11.65 -27.54
C ASP A 151 -5.38 11.86 -26.27
N ARG A 152 -5.92 12.59 -25.28
CA ARG A 152 -5.27 12.88 -23.99
C ARG A 152 -5.66 11.91 -22.88
N ALA A 153 -6.51 10.92 -23.16
CA ALA A 153 -6.96 9.88 -22.23
C ALA A 153 -5.85 8.92 -21.81
N VAL A 154 -4.80 8.77 -22.63
CA VAL A 154 -3.65 7.91 -22.36
C VAL A 154 -2.39 8.72 -22.63
N VAL A 155 -1.45 8.71 -21.68
CA VAL A 155 -0.18 9.43 -21.82
C VAL A 155 0.61 8.91 -23.01
N ASP A 156 1.22 9.82 -23.77
CA ASP A 156 2.06 9.44 -24.90
C ASP A 156 3.51 9.13 -24.51
N VAL A 157 4.08 8.06 -25.07
CA VAL A 157 5.50 7.73 -24.96
C VAL A 157 6.20 8.17 -26.23
N LEU A 158 7.13 9.10 -26.11
CA LEU A 158 7.80 9.76 -27.22
C LEU A 158 8.98 8.93 -27.72
N ALA A 159 9.83 8.46 -26.81
CA ALA A 159 11.05 7.73 -27.15
C ALA A 159 11.46 6.71 -26.08
N THR A 160 12.26 5.73 -26.48
CA THR A 160 12.93 4.75 -25.59
C THR A 160 14.43 5.00 -25.56
N LEU A 161 15.09 4.66 -24.44
CA LEU A 161 16.52 4.90 -24.24
C LEU A 161 17.17 3.85 -23.32
N VAL A 162 18.49 3.89 -23.26
CA VAL A 162 19.29 3.13 -22.29
C VAL A 162 20.06 4.11 -21.42
N ASP A 163 19.88 3.97 -20.11
CA ASP A 163 20.62 4.72 -19.10
C ASP A 163 21.88 3.96 -18.68
N PRO A 164 23.08 4.44 -19.05
CA PRO A 164 24.33 3.73 -18.76
C PRO A 164 24.78 3.88 -17.30
N GLU A 165 24.37 4.93 -16.58
CA GLU A 165 24.83 5.16 -15.20
C GLU A 165 24.02 4.36 -14.19
N LEU A 166 22.69 4.39 -14.30
CA LEU A 166 21.77 3.60 -13.48
C LEU A 166 21.68 2.15 -13.97
N GLY A 167 22.09 1.90 -15.21
CA GLY A 167 22.19 0.59 -15.83
C GLY A 167 20.82 -0.03 -16.07
N SER A 168 19.98 0.68 -16.83
CA SER A 168 18.59 0.32 -17.09
C SER A 168 18.09 0.93 -18.38
N CYS A 169 17.18 0.26 -19.09
CA CYS A 169 16.36 0.92 -20.10
C CYS A 169 15.43 1.96 -19.44
N GLY A 170 14.99 2.91 -20.25
CA GLY A 170 14.08 3.97 -19.86
C GLY A 170 13.22 4.44 -21.03
N GLU A 171 12.29 5.33 -20.72
CA GLU A 171 11.35 5.92 -21.67
C GLU A 171 11.16 7.41 -21.36
N LEU A 172 10.97 8.19 -22.43
CA LEU A 172 10.56 9.59 -22.38
C LEU A 172 9.11 9.68 -22.80
N SER A 173 8.29 10.25 -21.94
CA SER A 173 6.87 10.46 -22.16
C SER A 173 6.52 11.94 -22.06
N GLU A 174 5.35 12.32 -22.56
CA GLU A 174 4.83 13.66 -22.30
C GLU A 174 4.69 13.91 -20.79
N TRP A 175 4.93 15.14 -20.35
CA TRP A 175 4.65 15.53 -18.98
C TRP A 175 3.15 15.81 -18.81
N VAL A 176 2.53 15.16 -17.83
CA VAL A 176 1.14 15.42 -17.45
C VAL A 176 1.12 16.28 -16.19
N ASP A 177 0.66 17.53 -16.33
CA ASP A 177 0.28 18.37 -15.19
C ASP A 177 -1.06 17.88 -14.62
N GLY A 178 -0.95 16.83 -13.82
CA GLY A 178 -2.08 16.18 -13.19
C GLY A 178 -1.93 16.08 -11.67
N ARG A 179 -3.07 15.86 -11.02
CA ARG A 179 -3.15 15.46 -9.61
C ARG A 179 -3.79 14.09 -9.50
N LEU A 180 -3.61 13.48 -8.34
CA LEU A 180 -4.45 12.37 -7.92
C LEU A 180 -5.86 12.88 -7.65
N TRP A 181 -6.82 11.97 -7.60
CA TRP A 181 -8.22 12.28 -7.32
C TRP A 181 -8.48 12.86 -5.92
N ARG A 182 -9.53 13.67 -5.79
CA ARG A 182 -9.97 14.31 -4.54
C ARG A 182 -10.70 13.31 -3.64
N TYR A 183 -10.63 13.55 -2.33
CA TYR A 183 -11.50 12.88 -1.35
C TYR A 183 -12.82 13.63 -1.26
N GLU A 184 -13.90 12.98 -1.66
CA GLU A 184 -15.25 13.56 -1.72
C GLU A 184 -16.08 13.07 -0.52
N ILE A 185 -16.75 14.00 0.17
CA ILE A 185 -17.74 13.64 1.19
C ILE A 185 -18.95 13.04 0.47
N ASP A 186 -19.42 11.91 0.98
CA ASP A 186 -20.56 11.17 0.46
C ASP A 186 -21.51 10.82 1.61
N ASP A 187 -22.71 11.39 1.53
CA ASP A 187 -23.78 11.22 2.50
C ASP A 187 -24.69 10.01 2.18
N ASP A 188 -24.48 9.34 1.05
CA ASP A 188 -25.06 8.02 0.72
C ASP A 188 -24.02 7.03 0.17
N LEU A 189 -22.96 6.82 0.97
CA LEU A 189 -21.91 5.84 0.70
C LEU A 189 -22.46 4.47 0.33
N PHE A 190 -23.54 4.04 0.99
CA PHE A 190 -24.09 2.71 0.77
C PHE A 190 -24.74 2.58 -0.61
N ALA A 191 -25.39 3.62 -1.12
CA ALA A 191 -25.87 3.63 -2.50
C ALA A 191 -24.70 3.64 -3.48
N ARG A 192 -23.63 4.39 -3.22
CA ARG A 192 -22.39 4.34 -4.03
C ARG A 192 -21.74 2.95 -4.03
N LEU A 193 -21.70 2.25 -2.88
CA LEU A 193 -21.17 0.88 -2.76
C LEU A 193 -22.02 -0.14 -3.54
N ALA A 194 -23.35 0.05 -3.57
CA ALA A 194 -24.27 -0.77 -4.36
C ALA A 194 -24.22 -0.43 -5.87
N TRP A 195 -23.83 0.80 -6.20
CA TRP A 195 -23.71 1.25 -7.58
C TRP A 195 -22.56 0.54 -8.31
N LYS A 196 -22.85 0.22 -9.57
CA LYS A 196 -21.91 -0.35 -10.51
C LYS A 196 -21.81 0.58 -11.71
N PRO A 197 -20.62 0.77 -12.29
CA PRO A 197 -20.46 1.48 -13.55
C PRO A 197 -21.49 1.00 -14.59
N GLY A 198 -22.02 1.91 -15.41
CA GLY A 198 -23.05 1.64 -16.41
C GLY A 198 -24.50 1.68 -15.90
N ARG A 199 -24.72 1.85 -14.59
CA ARG A 199 -26.05 2.18 -14.04
C ARG A 199 -26.21 3.69 -13.88
N PRO A 200 -27.45 4.23 -13.98
CA PRO A 200 -27.73 5.64 -13.71
C PRO A 200 -27.13 6.06 -12.36
N GLY A 201 -26.49 7.21 -12.38
CA GLY A 201 -25.75 7.74 -11.24
C GLY A 201 -26.41 8.98 -10.63
N ASP A 202 -27.63 9.30 -11.03
CA ASP A 202 -28.30 10.54 -10.65
C ASP A 202 -28.55 10.57 -9.14
N GLY A 203 -28.17 11.67 -8.51
CA GLY A 203 -28.29 11.85 -7.06
C GLY A 203 -27.27 11.07 -6.20
N LEU A 204 -26.29 10.37 -6.80
CA LEU A 204 -25.22 9.72 -6.03
C LEU A 204 -24.04 10.67 -5.77
N GLY A 205 -23.51 10.64 -4.54
CA GLY A 205 -22.31 11.38 -4.16
C GLY A 205 -21.02 10.90 -4.83
N SER A 206 -19.92 11.59 -4.53
CA SER A 206 -18.57 11.33 -5.06
C SER A 206 -18.48 11.21 -6.59
N PRO A 207 -18.79 12.28 -7.35
CA PRO A 207 -18.75 12.23 -8.81
C PRO A 207 -17.34 11.90 -9.35
N GLU A 208 -16.26 12.46 -8.80
CA GLU A 208 -14.90 12.17 -9.27
C GLU A 208 -14.51 10.70 -9.03
N TYR A 209 -14.94 10.12 -7.89
CA TYR A 209 -14.77 8.68 -7.64
C TYR A 209 -15.45 7.83 -8.70
N ARG A 210 -16.71 8.17 -9.04
CA ARG A 210 -17.53 7.41 -9.98
C ARG A 210 -16.96 7.53 -11.40
N SER A 211 -16.62 8.74 -11.84
CA SER A 211 -16.01 9.00 -13.14
C SER A 211 -14.71 8.23 -13.32
N LYS A 212 -13.83 8.24 -12.32
CA LYS A 212 -12.59 7.45 -12.35
C LYS A 212 -12.85 5.95 -12.44
N ARG A 213 -13.83 5.44 -11.70
CA ARG A 213 -14.20 4.02 -11.73
C ARG A 213 -14.78 3.60 -13.08
N VAL A 214 -15.56 4.47 -13.74
CA VAL A 214 -16.07 4.26 -15.11
C VAL A 214 -14.91 4.28 -16.10
N PHE A 215 -14.09 5.32 -16.08
CA PHE A 215 -12.93 5.47 -16.95
C PHE A 215 -12.00 4.24 -16.89
N MET A 216 -11.63 3.80 -15.68
CA MET A 216 -10.77 2.63 -15.51
C MET A 216 -11.43 1.34 -16.01
N ARG A 217 -12.74 1.16 -15.79
CA ARG A 217 -13.47 0.00 -16.34
C ARG A 217 -13.47 0.01 -17.86
N GLU A 218 -13.80 1.14 -18.48
CA GLU A 218 -13.82 1.28 -19.95
C GLU A 218 -12.43 1.07 -20.54
N LEU A 219 -11.38 1.58 -19.89
CA LEU A 219 -10.00 1.39 -20.31
C LEU A 219 -9.61 -0.10 -20.23
N VAL A 220 -9.96 -0.79 -19.14
CA VAL A 220 -9.73 -2.23 -19.00
C VAL A 220 -10.50 -3.02 -20.07
N ALA A 221 -11.76 -2.66 -20.35
CA ALA A 221 -12.57 -3.29 -21.39
C ALA A 221 -11.92 -3.11 -22.78
N LEU A 222 -11.52 -1.88 -23.12
CA LEU A 222 -10.79 -1.56 -24.34
C LEU A 222 -9.52 -2.40 -24.49
N MET A 223 -8.71 -2.48 -23.44
CA MET A 223 -7.48 -3.28 -23.46
C MET A 223 -7.76 -4.77 -23.63
N HIS A 224 -8.85 -5.30 -23.07
CA HIS A 224 -9.26 -6.69 -23.32
C HIS A 224 -9.69 -6.92 -24.77
N GLU A 225 -10.48 -6.02 -25.35
CA GLU A 225 -10.91 -6.08 -26.76
C GLU A 225 -9.72 -6.05 -27.73
N MET A 226 -8.66 -5.31 -27.39
CA MET A 226 -7.42 -5.21 -28.18
C MET A 226 -6.43 -6.37 -27.97
N GLY A 227 -6.71 -7.32 -27.06
CA GLY A 227 -5.77 -8.39 -26.72
C GLY A 227 -4.70 -8.02 -25.67
N ALA A 228 -4.71 -6.80 -25.12
CA ALA A 228 -3.79 -6.31 -24.09
C ALA A 228 -4.19 -6.70 -22.65
N SER A 229 -4.63 -7.96 -22.47
CA SER A 229 -5.26 -8.41 -21.21
C SER A 229 -4.35 -8.35 -19.98
N GLU A 230 -3.05 -8.66 -20.09
CA GLU A 230 -2.15 -8.63 -18.94
C GLU A 230 -1.69 -7.20 -18.61
N LEU A 231 -1.66 -6.31 -19.61
CA LEU A 231 -1.41 -4.88 -19.40
C LEU A 231 -2.58 -4.22 -18.66
N ALA A 232 -3.82 -4.67 -18.89
CA ALA A 232 -5.04 -4.12 -18.29
C ALA A 232 -5.06 -4.25 -16.76
N ARG A 233 -4.33 -5.21 -16.19
CA ARG A 233 -4.21 -5.44 -14.73
C ARG A 233 -3.82 -4.17 -13.97
N GLN A 234 -3.04 -3.27 -14.57
CA GLN A 234 -2.60 -2.02 -13.94
C GLN A 234 -3.75 -1.02 -13.72
N TYR A 235 -4.89 -1.24 -14.37
CA TYR A 235 -6.08 -0.39 -14.30
C TYR A 235 -7.29 -1.14 -13.72
N GLU A 236 -7.13 -2.41 -13.32
CA GLU A 236 -8.18 -3.17 -12.65
C GLU A 236 -8.47 -2.59 -11.27
N TRP A 237 -9.69 -2.11 -11.05
CA TRP A 237 -10.07 -1.39 -9.82
C TRP A 237 -9.74 -2.16 -8.53
N GLY A 238 -9.90 -3.49 -8.56
CA GLY A 238 -9.71 -4.36 -7.40
C GLY A 238 -8.26 -4.64 -7.01
N THR A 239 -7.26 -4.19 -7.78
CA THR A 239 -5.85 -4.53 -7.54
C THR A 239 -5.18 -3.69 -6.45
N LEU A 240 -5.93 -2.78 -5.81
CA LEU A 240 -5.51 -1.90 -4.71
C LEU A 240 -4.39 -0.88 -5.05
N LYS A 241 -3.77 -1.00 -6.23
CA LYS A 241 -2.62 -0.22 -6.70
C LYS A 241 -2.87 0.49 -8.03
N SER A 242 -4.05 0.31 -8.63
CA SER A 242 -4.36 0.79 -9.98
C SER A 242 -4.81 2.26 -10.01
N GLN A 243 -5.32 2.78 -8.88
CA GLN A 243 -5.87 4.13 -8.81
C GLN A 243 -4.81 5.23 -9.04
N PRO A 244 -3.58 5.14 -8.52
CA PRO A 244 -2.54 6.14 -8.79
C PRO A 244 -2.12 6.23 -10.27
N ASN A 245 -2.38 5.20 -11.08
CA ASN A 245 -2.09 5.17 -12.51
C ASN A 245 -3.11 5.95 -13.36
N ALA A 246 -4.18 6.47 -12.76
CA ALA A 246 -5.13 7.35 -13.43
C ALA A 246 -5.13 8.72 -12.74
N LEU A 247 -4.57 9.71 -13.42
CA LEU A 247 -4.49 11.09 -12.95
C LEU A 247 -5.65 11.92 -13.49
N LYS A 248 -5.88 13.07 -12.85
CA LYS A 248 -6.76 14.12 -13.35
C LYS A 248 -5.94 15.34 -13.74
N ARG A 249 -6.07 15.80 -14.97
CA ARG A 249 -5.39 17.00 -15.50
C ARG A 249 -5.92 18.23 -14.78
N LEU A 250 -5.01 19.13 -14.41
CA LEU A 250 -5.34 20.34 -13.65
C LEU A 250 -6.21 21.33 -14.43
N GLU A 251 -6.12 21.32 -15.76
CA GLU A 251 -6.96 22.16 -16.64
C GLU A 251 -8.46 21.83 -16.55
N ALA A 252 -8.81 20.63 -16.06
CA ALA A 252 -10.20 20.16 -15.91
C ALA A 252 -10.55 19.93 -14.42
N ASP A 253 -9.89 20.66 -13.52
CA ASP A 253 -10.03 20.42 -12.07
C ASP A 253 -11.47 20.59 -11.57
N ASP A 254 -12.19 21.53 -12.18
CA ASP A 254 -13.57 21.90 -11.82
C ASP A 254 -14.63 20.91 -12.32
N ASP A 255 -14.29 20.05 -13.28
CA ASP A 255 -15.23 19.09 -13.87
C ASP A 255 -14.88 17.65 -13.46
N PRO A 256 -15.69 16.97 -12.64
CA PRO A 256 -15.40 15.60 -12.17
C PRO A 256 -15.31 14.54 -13.27
N GLU A 257 -15.93 14.77 -14.43
CA GLU A 257 -16.01 13.79 -15.53
C GLU A 257 -14.88 13.96 -16.55
N ARG A 258 -14.28 15.15 -16.64
CA ARG A 258 -13.24 15.47 -17.62
C ARG A 258 -11.82 15.35 -17.07
N GLY A 259 -10.87 15.28 -17.99
CA GLY A 259 -9.43 15.37 -17.70
C GLY A 259 -8.80 14.11 -17.10
N LEU A 260 -9.48 12.97 -17.10
CA LEU A 260 -8.89 11.70 -16.68
C LEU A 260 -7.86 11.21 -17.72
N VAL A 261 -6.69 10.83 -17.23
CA VAL A 261 -5.58 10.34 -18.06
C VAL A 261 -4.91 9.15 -17.40
N ALA A 262 -4.77 8.08 -18.17
CA ALA A 262 -4.02 6.88 -17.80
C ALA A 262 -2.52 7.10 -18.00
N VAL A 263 -1.75 6.83 -16.96
CA VAL A 263 -0.30 6.93 -16.90
C VAL A 263 0.28 5.63 -16.35
N ASP A 264 1.54 5.36 -16.67
CA ASP A 264 2.25 4.15 -16.23
C ASP A 264 1.63 2.82 -16.73
N PHE A 265 2.11 2.36 -17.89
CA PHE A 265 1.74 1.06 -18.46
C PHE A 265 2.79 -0.02 -18.19
N ARG A 266 3.76 0.21 -17.28
CA ARG A 266 4.85 -0.75 -17.01
C ARG A 266 4.56 -1.48 -15.70
N ALA A 267 4.20 -2.76 -15.81
CA ALA A 267 3.95 -3.57 -14.62
C ALA A 267 5.24 -3.71 -13.79
N GLY A 268 5.15 -3.37 -12.50
CA GLY A 268 6.29 -3.49 -11.60
C GLY A 268 6.52 -4.89 -11.05
N MET A 269 5.55 -5.81 -11.14
CA MET A 269 5.61 -7.14 -10.53
C MET A 269 4.86 -8.19 -11.35
N ALA A 270 5.51 -9.33 -11.60
CA ALA A 270 4.88 -10.51 -12.18
C ALA A 270 3.84 -11.12 -11.23
N LEU A 271 2.76 -11.65 -11.80
CA LEU A 271 1.73 -12.38 -11.07
C LEU A 271 2.01 -13.88 -11.16
N LEU A 272 2.39 -14.47 -10.03
CA LEU A 272 2.64 -15.90 -9.91
C LEU A 272 1.36 -16.64 -9.49
N PRO A 273 1.18 -17.91 -9.89
CA PRO A 273 -0.08 -18.63 -9.67
C PRO A 273 -0.36 -18.92 -8.19
N PHE A 274 0.66 -18.91 -7.34
CA PHE A 274 0.56 -19.18 -5.90
C PHE A 274 0.80 -17.95 -5.00
N LEU A 275 1.05 -16.78 -5.59
CA LEU A 275 1.36 -15.56 -4.84
C LEU A 275 0.48 -14.38 -5.27
N PRO A 276 -0.82 -14.39 -4.94
CA PRO A 276 -1.71 -13.25 -5.16
C PRO A 276 -1.24 -12.06 -4.31
N GLN A 277 -1.09 -10.89 -4.93
CA GLN A 277 -0.65 -9.68 -4.24
C GLN A 277 -1.83 -8.89 -3.67
N CYS A 278 -3.04 -9.20 -4.11
CA CYS A 278 -4.31 -8.67 -3.61
C CYS A 278 -5.46 -9.68 -3.84
N PRO A 279 -6.64 -9.49 -3.22
CA PRO A 279 -7.79 -10.37 -3.43
C PRO A 279 -8.27 -10.47 -4.89
N ALA A 280 -8.17 -9.39 -5.68
CA ALA A 280 -8.55 -9.42 -7.09
C ALA A 280 -7.61 -10.30 -7.94
N ASP A 281 -6.36 -10.48 -7.52
CA ASP A 281 -5.39 -11.28 -8.25
C ASP A 281 -5.79 -12.76 -8.32
N PHE A 282 -6.54 -13.31 -7.36
CA PHE A 282 -7.04 -14.70 -7.46
C PHE A 282 -7.88 -14.93 -8.73
N ARG A 283 -8.80 -13.99 -9.02
CA ARG A 283 -9.62 -14.03 -10.23
C ARG A 283 -8.77 -13.85 -11.48
N LEU A 284 -7.77 -12.95 -11.43
CA LEU A 284 -6.87 -12.71 -12.55
C LEU A 284 -5.98 -13.93 -12.83
N ILE A 285 -5.45 -14.60 -11.78
CA ILE A 285 -4.71 -15.86 -11.88
C ILE A 285 -5.57 -16.91 -12.56
N ALA A 286 -6.79 -17.15 -12.07
CA ALA A 286 -7.70 -18.13 -12.65
C ALA A 286 -7.99 -17.85 -14.14
N ARG A 287 -8.22 -16.59 -14.51
CA ARG A 287 -8.42 -16.16 -15.90
C ARG A 287 -7.16 -16.35 -16.76
N GLY A 288 -5.98 -16.07 -16.22
CA GLY A 288 -4.71 -16.30 -16.89
C GLY A 288 -4.50 -17.78 -17.18
N VAL A 289 -4.70 -18.64 -16.19
CA VAL A 289 -4.61 -20.10 -16.33
C VAL A 289 -5.59 -20.60 -17.38
N ALA A 290 -6.83 -20.10 -17.40
CA ALA A 290 -7.82 -20.44 -18.42
C ALA A 290 -7.38 -20.04 -19.85
N ARG A 291 -6.50 -19.05 -20.00
CA ARG A 291 -5.89 -18.64 -21.28
C ARG A 291 -4.54 -19.32 -21.55
N GLY A 292 -4.11 -20.26 -20.72
CA GLY A 292 -2.81 -20.92 -20.83
C GLY A 292 -1.62 -20.08 -20.31
N SER A 293 -1.87 -18.98 -19.60
CA SER A 293 -0.84 -18.12 -18.99
C SER A 293 -0.72 -18.42 -17.48
N LEU A 294 0.24 -19.27 -17.11
CA LEU A 294 0.51 -19.62 -15.70
C LEU A 294 1.12 -18.44 -14.91
N VAL A 295 1.98 -17.67 -15.57
CA VAL A 295 2.61 -16.47 -15.03
C VAL A 295 2.21 -15.31 -15.91
N GLN A 296 1.59 -14.29 -15.33
CA GLN A 296 1.11 -13.13 -16.06
C GLN A 296 2.02 -11.93 -15.80
N PHE A 297 2.53 -11.34 -16.86
CA PHE A 297 3.28 -10.10 -16.88
C PHE A 297 3.38 -9.60 -18.32
N ASP A 298 2.83 -8.41 -18.58
CA ASP A 298 3.01 -7.61 -19.80
C ASP A 298 2.80 -8.31 -21.16
N ARG A 299 2.19 -9.51 -21.23
CA ARG A 299 1.87 -10.16 -22.50
C ARG A 299 0.59 -9.60 -23.11
N GLY A 300 0.68 -9.27 -24.40
CA GLY A 300 -0.47 -8.94 -25.23
C GLY A 300 -0.57 -9.90 -26.41
N ASP A 301 -1.78 -10.10 -26.89
CA ASP A 301 -2.06 -10.88 -28.09
C ASP A 301 -1.97 -9.97 -29.32
N VAL A 302 -0.84 -10.03 -30.03
CA VAL A 302 -0.56 -9.19 -31.20
C VAL A 302 -1.49 -9.52 -32.37
N ASP A 303 -1.97 -10.76 -32.47
CA ASP A 303 -2.89 -11.17 -33.53
C ASP A 303 -4.31 -10.66 -33.25
N ALA A 304 -4.75 -10.68 -31.99
CA ALA A 304 -5.99 -10.00 -31.58
C ALA A 304 -5.91 -8.48 -31.83
N LEU A 305 -4.77 -7.85 -31.55
CA LEU A 305 -4.55 -6.44 -31.90
C LEU A 305 -4.62 -6.21 -33.41
N ALA A 306 -4.00 -7.09 -34.21
CA ALA A 306 -4.03 -7.01 -35.67
C ALA A 306 -5.48 -7.06 -36.19
N ALA A 307 -6.29 -7.98 -35.68
CA ALA A 307 -7.71 -8.08 -36.00
C ALA A 307 -8.49 -6.82 -35.55
N TYR A 308 -8.20 -6.29 -34.37
CA TYR A 308 -8.84 -5.06 -33.86
C TYR A 308 -8.54 -3.84 -34.75
N VAL A 309 -7.27 -3.68 -35.15
CA VAL A 309 -6.82 -2.60 -36.04
C VAL A 309 -7.43 -2.76 -37.43
N ALA A 310 -7.50 -3.99 -37.95
CA ALA A 310 -8.11 -4.27 -39.25
C ALA A 310 -9.60 -3.93 -39.29
N ALA A 311 -10.34 -4.18 -38.22
CA ALA A 311 -11.75 -3.80 -38.13
C ALA A 311 -11.97 -2.28 -38.07
N ARG A 312 -10.93 -1.48 -37.78
CA ARG A 312 -11.01 -0.03 -37.49
C ARG A 312 -9.91 0.78 -38.17
N HIS A 313 -9.54 0.42 -39.40
CA HIS A 313 -8.39 1.01 -40.12
C HIS A 313 -8.32 2.55 -40.07
N GLY A 314 -9.46 3.24 -40.23
CA GLY A 314 -9.51 4.71 -40.20
C GLY A 314 -9.07 5.33 -38.87
N GLU A 315 -9.32 4.67 -37.73
CA GLU A 315 -8.90 5.17 -36.42
C GLU A 315 -7.38 5.10 -36.24
N PHE A 316 -6.70 4.15 -36.92
CA PHE A 316 -5.28 3.87 -36.75
C PHE A 316 -4.38 4.46 -37.85
N ALA A 317 -4.89 5.39 -38.66
CA ALA A 317 -4.10 6.10 -39.67
C ALA A 317 -2.85 6.77 -39.06
N GLY A 318 -1.70 6.65 -39.74
CA GLY A 318 -0.39 7.12 -39.27
C GLY A 318 0.41 6.09 -38.46
N LEU A 319 -0.14 4.90 -38.20
CA LEU A 319 0.55 3.77 -37.54
C LEU A 319 0.87 2.63 -38.53
N GLU A 320 0.98 2.92 -39.82
CA GLU A 320 1.27 1.95 -40.87
C GLU A 320 2.66 1.33 -40.64
N GLY A 321 2.71 0.01 -40.38
CA GLY A 321 3.97 -0.68 -40.07
C GLY A 321 4.36 -0.67 -38.58
N ALA A 322 3.70 0.12 -37.73
CA ALA A 322 3.90 0.06 -36.27
C ALA A 322 3.52 -1.32 -35.70
N LEU A 323 2.56 -2.00 -36.31
CA LEU A 323 2.13 -3.34 -35.92
C LEU A 323 3.21 -4.38 -36.19
N GLU A 324 3.91 -4.27 -37.32
CA GLU A 324 5.02 -5.16 -37.67
C GLU A 324 6.24 -4.86 -36.78
N ALA A 325 6.50 -3.58 -36.50
CA ALA A 325 7.51 -3.18 -35.52
C ALA A 325 7.21 -3.75 -34.12
N LEU A 326 5.94 -3.76 -33.71
CA LEU A 326 5.51 -4.35 -32.44
C LEU A 326 5.68 -5.87 -32.45
N ARG A 327 5.25 -6.56 -33.52
CA ARG A 327 5.41 -8.01 -33.66
C ARG A 327 6.88 -8.41 -33.60
N SER A 328 7.76 -7.67 -34.28
CA SER A 328 9.21 -7.89 -34.24
C SER A 328 9.79 -7.65 -32.85
N ALA A 329 9.44 -6.53 -32.19
CA ALA A 329 9.98 -6.18 -30.87
C ALA A 329 9.48 -7.13 -29.78
N ASP A 330 8.18 -7.46 -29.76
CA ASP A 330 7.61 -8.40 -28.80
C ASP A 330 8.17 -9.82 -29.03
N GLY A 331 8.26 -10.28 -30.28
CA GLY A 331 8.90 -11.56 -30.60
C GLY A 331 10.36 -11.64 -30.12
N ALA A 332 11.16 -10.61 -30.42
CA ALA A 332 12.55 -10.53 -29.96
C ALA A 332 12.67 -10.49 -28.43
N TYR A 333 11.73 -9.83 -27.74
CA TYR A 333 11.62 -9.82 -26.28
C TYR A 333 11.25 -11.20 -25.73
N ARG A 334 10.20 -11.88 -26.23
CA ARG A 334 9.77 -13.19 -25.72
C ARG A 334 10.80 -14.28 -25.96
N ASP A 335 11.49 -14.25 -27.09
CA ASP A 335 12.59 -15.17 -27.40
C ASP A 335 13.87 -14.87 -26.59
N SER A 336 13.92 -13.73 -25.91
CA SER A 336 15.03 -13.33 -25.03
C SER A 336 14.96 -13.97 -23.64
N LEU A 337 13.81 -14.56 -23.30
CA LEU A 337 13.52 -15.18 -21.99
C LEU A 337 13.60 -16.71 -22.06
N ILE A 338 13.99 -17.35 -20.95
CA ILE A 338 13.85 -18.81 -20.81
C ILE A 338 12.37 -19.19 -20.74
N ASP A 339 11.62 -18.54 -19.84
CA ASP A 339 10.17 -18.64 -19.73
C ASP A 339 9.63 -20.07 -19.93
N ILE A 340 9.98 -20.95 -18.99
CA ILE A 340 9.61 -22.38 -19.03
C ILE A 340 8.09 -22.55 -19.14
N THR A 341 7.34 -21.59 -18.60
CA THR A 341 5.88 -21.60 -18.57
C THR A 341 5.22 -21.40 -19.92
N HIS A 342 5.95 -20.93 -20.93
CA HIS A 342 5.40 -20.66 -22.25
C HIS A 342 6.18 -21.38 -23.36
N HIS A 343 7.51 -21.43 -23.26
CA HIS A 343 8.32 -22.09 -24.30
C HIS A 343 8.25 -23.62 -24.20
N HIS A 344 8.09 -24.21 -23.01
CA HIS A 344 7.96 -25.66 -22.82
C HIS A 344 9.01 -26.46 -23.63
N ILE A 345 8.54 -27.35 -24.53
CA ILE A 345 9.36 -28.21 -25.40
C ILE A 345 10.15 -27.39 -26.45
N ARG A 346 9.77 -26.14 -26.74
CA ARG A 346 10.50 -25.25 -27.67
C ARG A 346 11.92 -24.97 -27.19
N LEU A 347 12.17 -24.96 -25.88
CA LEU A 347 13.52 -24.83 -25.32
C LEU A 347 14.43 -26.00 -25.71
N LEU A 348 13.88 -27.20 -25.92
CA LEU A 348 14.66 -28.38 -26.31
C LEU A 348 14.77 -28.52 -27.82
N THR A 349 13.76 -28.07 -28.56
CA THR A 349 13.63 -28.31 -30.01
C THR A 349 14.17 -27.17 -30.88
N ARG A 350 14.26 -25.93 -30.36
CA ARG A 350 14.65 -24.75 -31.16
C ARG A 350 15.99 -24.17 -30.70
N PRO A 351 17.13 -24.50 -31.35
CA PRO A 351 18.44 -23.98 -30.96
C PRO A 351 18.59 -22.45 -31.13
N ARG A 352 17.82 -21.86 -32.06
CA ARG A 352 17.77 -20.40 -32.26
C ARG A 352 17.32 -19.66 -31.00
N LEU A 353 16.43 -20.26 -30.20
CA LEU A 353 15.93 -19.67 -28.96
C LEU A 353 17.05 -19.52 -27.92
N TRP A 354 17.90 -20.54 -27.73
CA TRP A 354 19.07 -20.44 -26.85
C TRP A 354 20.08 -19.39 -27.31
N THR A 355 20.20 -19.18 -28.62
CA THR A 355 21.05 -18.10 -29.16
C THR A 355 20.48 -16.73 -28.83
N ALA A 356 19.15 -16.55 -28.92
CA ALA A 356 18.47 -15.32 -28.54
C ALA A 356 18.62 -15.04 -27.02
N ILE A 357 18.35 -16.04 -26.17
CA ILE A 357 18.52 -15.98 -24.71
C ILE A 357 19.96 -15.61 -24.34
N HIS A 358 20.95 -16.26 -24.96
CA HIS A 358 22.37 -16.00 -24.69
C HIS A 358 22.77 -14.56 -25.06
N ARG A 359 22.33 -14.07 -26.22
CA ARG A 359 22.55 -12.66 -26.62
C ARG A 359 21.88 -11.69 -25.65
N ALA A 360 20.65 -11.99 -25.21
CA ALA A 360 19.91 -11.18 -24.25
C ALA A 360 20.62 -11.11 -22.89
N TRP A 361 21.17 -12.22 -22.41
CA TRP A 361 21.99 -12.25 -21.20
C TRP A 361 23.19 -11.32 -21.29
N VAL A 362 23.99 -11.46 -22.36
CA VAL A 362 25.21 -10.65 -22.54
C VAL A 362 24.87 -9.17 -22.66
N ARG A 363 23.85 -8.80 -23.46
CA ARG A 363 23.36 -7.42 -23.53
C ARG A 363 22.90 -6.90 -22.17
N GLY A 364 22.08 -7.66 -21.46
CA GLY A 364 21.57 -7.29 -20.14
C GLY A 364 22.68 -7.14 -19.09
N TRP A 365 23.77 -7.89 -19.19
CA TRP A 365 24.95 -7.69 -18.33
C TRP A 365 25.72 -6.43 -18.67
N GLY A 366 25.82 -6.07 -19.95
CA GLY A 366 26.37 -4.79 -20.39
C GLY A 366 25.54 -3.61 -19.86
N ILE A 367 24.23 -3.61 -20.15
CA ILE A 367 23.31 -2.54 -19.73
C ILE A 367 23.33 -2.37 -18.20
N ARG A 368 23.29 -3.45 -17.43
CA ARG A 368 23.29 -3.37 -15.96
C ARG A 368 24.65 -3.06 -15.34
N GLY A 369 25.68 -2.84 -16.14
CA GLY A 369 27.05 -2.61 -15.69
C GLY A 369 27.64 -3.78 -14.90
N LEU A 370 27.25 -5.01 -15.25
CA LEU A 370 27.82 -6.25 -14.70
C LEU A 370 29.02 -6.76 -15.50
N ALA A 371 29.03 -6.49 -16.81
CA ALA A 371 30.13 -6.81 -17.72
C ALA A 371 30.54 -5.53 -18.48
N ASP A 372 31.84 -5.21 -18.50
CA ASP A 372 32.38 -4.19 -19.39
C ASP A 372 32.39 -4.70 -20.85
N ALA A 373 32.65 -3.80 -21.81
CA ALA A 373 32.61 -4.15 -23.24
C ALA A 373 33.53 -5.33 -23.60
N LYS A 374 34.71 -5.42 -22.98
CA LYS A 374 35.66 -6.52 -23.21
C LYS A 374 35.12 -7.83 -22.66
N ALA A 375 34.63 -7.84 -21.41
CA ALA A 375 34.05 -9.02 -20.79
C ALA A 375 32.78 -9.48 -21.53
N ALA A 376 31.91 -8.55 -21.92
CA ALA A 376 30.72 -8.83 -22.71
C ALA A 376 31.08 -9.46 -24.06
N GLY A 377 32.12 -8.98 -24.74
CA GLY A 377 32.63 -9.58 -25.97
C GLY A 377 33.11 -11.02 -25.79
N THR A 378 33.86 -11.31 -24.72
CA THR A 378 34.30 -12.67 -24.40
C THR A 378 33.14 -13.60 -24.08
N LEU A 379 32.18 -13.13 -23.26
CA LEU A 379 30.99 -13.89 -22.89
C LEU A 379 30.08 -14.15 -24.12
N GLY A 380 29.98 -13.19 -25.03
CA GLY A 380 29.25 -13.33 -26.30
C GLY A 380 29.83 -14.37 -27.25
N ARG A 381 31.13 -14.66 -27.17
CA ARG A 381 31.79 -15.69 -28.01
C ARG A 381 31.70 -17.10 -27.43
N SER A 382 31.46 -17.25 -26.13
CA SER A 382 31.48 -18.55 -25.44
C SER A 382 30.24 -18.77 -24.57
N GLY A 383 29.44 -19.77 -24.95
CA GLY A 383 28.28 -20.21 -24.18
C GLY A 383 28.66 -20.76 -22.80
N LEU A 384 29.75 -21.52 -22.71
CA LEU A 384 30.26 -22.07 -21.44
C LEU A 384 30.68 -20.96 -20.47
N ALA A 385 31.41 -19.94 -20.96
CA ALA A 385 31.79 -18.80 -20.13
C ALA A 385 30.56 -18.04 -19.62
N SER A 386 29.54 -17.87 -20.47
CA SER A 386 28.27 -17.25 -20.09
C SER A 386 27.49 -18.08 -19.06
N ALA A 387 27.45 -19.40 -19.21
CA ALA A 387 26.83 -20.30 -18.24
C ALA A 387 27.51 -20.22 -16.86
N LEU A 388 28.85 -20.25 -16.83
CA LEU A 388 29.62 -20.04 -15.59
C LEU A 388 29.34 -18.67 -14.97
N PHE A 389 29.22 -17.62 -15.79
CA PHE A 389 28.89 -16.28 -15.33
C PHE A 389 27.48 -16.19 -14.69
N VAL A 390 26.50 -16.94 -15.23
CA VAL A 390 25.17 -17.11 -14.62
C VAL A 390 25.28 -17.85 -13.29
N LEU A 391 25.97 -19.00 -13.26
CA LEU A 391 26.13 -19.85 -12.08
C LEU A 391 26.77 -19.08 -10.92
N LEU A 392 27.79 -18.27 -11.17
CA LEU A 392 28.38 -17.40 -10.14
C LEU A 392 27.38 -16.40 -9.55
N GLY A 393 26.39 -15.96 -10.32
CA GLY A 393 25.30 -15.12 -9.81
C GLY A 393 24.29 -15.87 -8.94
N LEU A 394 24.05 -17.14 -9.24
CA LEU A 394 23.10 -18.01 -8.53
C LEU A 394 23.73 -18.76 -7.35
N ALA A 395 25.06 -18.78 -7.25
CA ALA A 395 25.81 -19.46 -6.21
C ALA A 395 25.26 -19.23 -4.77
N PRO A 396 24.81 -18.03 -4.36
CA PRO A 396 24.27 -17.83 -3.01
C PRO A 396 23.06 -18.69 -2.65
N ILE A 397 22.34 -19.26 -3.63
CA ILE A 397 21.21 -20.18 -3.43
C ILE A 397 21.71 -21.54 -2.90
N LEU A 398 22.95 -21.91 -3.18
CA LEU A 398 23.53 -23.16 -2.70
C LEU A 398 23.69 -23.16 -1.17
N THR A 399 23.98 -22.02 -0.56
CA THR A 399 24.14 -21.91 0.90
C THR A 399 22.91 -22.41 1.67
N PRO A 400 21.69 -21.88 1.48
CA PRO A 400 20.50 -22.40 2.17
C PRO A 400 20.15 -23.84 1.79
N LEU A 401 20.42 -24.28 0.55
CA LEU A 401 20.22 -25.68 0.15
C LEU A 401 21.13 -26.61 0.93
N LEU A 402 22.41 -26.25 1.07
CA LEU A 402 23.33 -26.96 1.94
C LEU A 402 22.73 -27.03 3.35
N PHE A 403 22.27 -25.90 3.94
CA PHE A 403 21.60 -25.85 5.27
C PHE A 403 20.42 -26.79 5.42
N LEU A 404 19.67 -27.02 4.35
CA LEU A 404 18.59 -27.97 4.34
C LEU A 404 19.07 -29.43 4.40
N PHE A 405 20.18 -29.75 3.72
CA PHE A 405 20.69 -31.12 3.65
C PHE A 405 21.54 -31.56 4.86
N ARG A 406 22.38 -30.68 5.45
CA ARG A 406 23.28 -31.13 6.55
C ARG A 406 23.86 -30.02 7.45
N PHE A 407 23.27 -29.72 8.60
CA PHE A 407 23.80 -28.67 9.49
C PHE A 407 25.33 -28.76 9.77
N PRO A 408 26.10 -27.64 9.66
CA PRO A 408 27.58 -27.65 9.73
C PRO A 408 28.15 -27.92 11.13
N GLY A 409 27.32 -27.90 12.16
CA GLY A 409 27.72 -28.20 13.54
C GLY A 409 28.77 -27.24 14.08
N ARG A 410 29.74 -27.76 14.84
CA ARG A 410 30.83 -26.97 15.45
C ARG A 410 32.07 -26.80 14.55
N SER A 411 32.11 -27.41 13.36
CA SER A 411 33.28 -27.36 12.49
C SER A 411 33.37 -26.02 11.74
N ALA A 412 34.36 -25.21 12.07
CA ALA A 412 34.62 -23.94 11.39
C ALA A 412 34.88 -24.12 9.87
N ALA A 413 35.51 -25.24 9.47
CA ALA A 413 35.77 -25.54 8.06
C ALA A 413 34.47 -25.78 7.27
N LEU A 414 33.49 -26.47 7.87
CA LEU A 414 32.19 -26.67 7.24
C LEU A 414 31.43 -25.34 7.10
N TRP A 415 31.51 -24.47 8.10
CA TRP A 415 30.97 -23.10 7.99
C TRP A 415 31.60 -22.32 6.84
N ALA A 416 32.93 -22.36 6.68
CA ALA A 416 33.62 -21.71 5.58
C ALA A 416 33.16 -22.23 4.20
N LEU A 417 33.08 -23.56 4.05
CA LEU A 417 32.63 -24.20 2.80
C LEU A 417 31.19 -23.82 2.45
N TRP A 418 30.33 -23.73 3.44
CA TRP A 418 28.91 -23.44 3.27
C TRP A 418 28.61 -21.97 2.96
N LEU A 419 29.46 -21.08 3.43
CA LEU A 419 29.39 -19.65 3.12
C LEU A 419 30.14 -19.29 1.84
N LEU A 420 31.01 -20.18 1.31
CA LEU A 420 31.75 -19.96 0.07
C LEU A 420 30.86 -19.53 -1.13
N PRO A 421 29.67 -20.13 -1.35
CA PRO A 421 28.80 -19.72 -2.47
C PRO A 421 28.31 -18.27 -2.37
N LEU A 422 28.31 -17.65 -1.18
CA LEU A 422 27.99 -16.23 -1.00
C LEU A 422 29.02 -15.30 -1.68
N LEU A 423 30.24 -15.79 -1.96
CA LEU A 423 31.27 -15.05 -2.68
C LEU A 423 31.07 -15.04 -4.20
N GLY A 424 30.21 -15.92 -4.75
CA GLY A 424 29.97 -16.02 -6.19
C GLY A 424 29.68 -14.68 -6.89
N PRO A 425 28.76 -13.83 -6.38
CA PRO A 425 28.50 -12.52 -6.96
C PRO A 425 29.69 -11.56 -6.93
N PHE A 426 30.60 -11.70 -5.95
CA PHE A 426 31.82 -10.92 -5.89
C PHE A 426 32.83 -11.37 -6.95
N VAL A 427 33.05 -12.69 -7.08
CA VAL A 427 33.87 -13.29 -8.15
C VAL A 427 33.34 -12.90 -9.53
N ARG A 428 32.02 -12.97 -9.72
CA ARG A 428 31.34 -12.52 -10.94
C ARG A 428 31.66 -11.07 -11.28
N ARG A 429 31.62 -10.17 -10.29
CA ARG A 429 31.98 -8.75 -10.52
C ARG A 429 33.45 -8.58 -10.86
N LEU A 430 34.35 -9.30 -10.21
CA LEU A 430 35.77 -9.27 -10.56
C LEU A 430 35.99 -9.76 -11.99
N TRP A 431 35.32 -10.83 -12.42
CA TRP A 431 35.44 -11.29 -13.80
C TRP A 431 34.85 -10.30 -14.81
N GLY A 432 33.64 -9.79 -14.55
CA GLY A 432 32.92 -8.94 -15.49
C GLY A 432 33.47 -7.52 -15.64
N ARG A 433 34.20 -7.00 -14.65
CA ARG A 433 34.56 -5.57 -14.59
C ARG A 433 36.04 -5.31 -14.33
N ALA A 434 36.71 -4.68 -15.29
CA ALA A 434 38.11 -4.29 -15.19
C ALA A 434 38.38 -3.22 -14.12
N ASP A 435 37.47 -2.27 -13.93
CA ASP A 435 37.58 -1.25 -12.89
C ASP A 435 37.51 -1.85 -11.48
N VAL A 436 36.65 -2.85 -11.25
CA VAL A 436 36.55 -3.56 -9.97
C VAL A 436 37.81 -4.38 -9.69
N ARG A 437 38.38 -5.06 -10.69
CA ARG A 437 39.67 -5.76 -10.54
C ARG A 437 40.80 -4.82 -10.17
N ARG A 438 40.93 -3.70 -10.91
CA ARG A 438 41.95 -2.68 -10.63
C ARG A 438 41.75 -2.06 -9.25
N HIS A 439 40.51 -1.82 -8.84
CA HIS A 439 40.17 -1.34 -7.50
C HIS A 439 40.59 -2.34 -6.42
N ALA A 440 40.22 -3.61 -6.56
CA ALA A 440 40.58 -4.67 -5.61
C ALA A 440 42.11 -4.85 -5.50
N ALA A 441 42.82 -4.88 -6.63
CA ALA A 441 44.28 -4.95 -6.65
C ALA A 441 44.91 -3.72 -5.96
N ALA A 442 44.40 -2.52 -6.20
CA ALA A 442 44.91 -1.30 -5.58
C ALA A 442 44.68 -1.23 -4.07
N LEU A 443 43.62 -1.85 -3.54
CA LEU A 443 43.37 -1.92 -2.09
C LEU A 443 44.48 -2.64 -1.33
N VAL A 444 45.11 -3.63 -1.96
CA VAL A 444 46.19 -4.43 -1.37
C VAL A 444 47.57 -3.89 -1.77
N ALA A 445 47.74 -3.52 -3.04
CA ALA A 445 49.06 -3.20 -3.60
C ALA A 445 49.51 -1.74 -3.43
N LYS A 446 48.60 -0.77 -3.17
CA LYS A 446 48.94 0.65 -3.11
C LYS A 446 48.78 1.20 -1.69
N ALA A 447 49.89 1.60 -1.08
CA ALA A 447 49.89 2.31 0.20
C ALA A 447 49.00 3.56 0.14
N GLY A 448 48.21 3.80 1.20
CA GLY A 448 47.28 4.94 1.29
C GLY A 448 46.01 4.85 0.43
N TYR A 449 45.92 3.91 -0.53
CA TYR A 449 44.71 3.74 -1.34
C TYR A 449 43.52 3.24 -0.53
N LEU A 450 43.75 2.35 0.44
CA LEU A 450 42.70 1.87 1.36
C LEU A 450 42.02 3.03 2.10
N GLY A 451 42.80 4.00 2.57
CA GLY A 451 42.28 5.21 3.23
C GLY A 451 41.43 6.07 2.29
N ARG A 452 41.90 6.33 1.06
CA ARG A 452 41.14 7.03 0.01
C ARG A 452 39.84 6.30 -0.34
N ALA A 453 39.92 4.98 -0.53
CA ALA A 453 38.77 4.14 -0.82
C ALA A 453 37.75 4.12 0.32
N PHE A 454 38.20 4.14 1.57
CA PHE A 454 37.34 4.25 2.74
C PHE A 454 36.64 5.62 2.80
N ARG A 455 37.37 6.73 2.59
CA ARG A 455 36.77 8.08 2.54
C ARG A 455 35.74 8.22 1.42
N ALA A 456 36.06 7.71 0.24
CA ALA A 456 35.12 7.63 -0.87
C ALA A 456 33.88 6.78 -0.50
N HIS A 457 34.07 5.63 0.15
CA HIS A 457 32.95 4.81 0.63
C HIS A 457 32.06 5.56 1.61
N VAL A 458 32.64 6.32 2.55
CA VAL A 458 31.89 7.15 3.51
C VAL A 458 31.09 8.21 2.76
N ALA A 459 31.69 8.95 1.83
CA ALA A 459 31.00 9.96 1.04
C ALA A 459 29.80 9.38 0.26
N GLU A 460 29.99 8.26 -0.45
CA GLU A 460 28.91 7.57 -1.18
C GLU A 460 27.78 7.10 -0.26
N ARG A 461 28.12 6.58 0.94
CA ARG A 461 27.12 6.13 1.92
C ARG A 461 26.33 7.30 2.51
N LEU A 462 27.00 8.42 2.78
CA LEU A 462 26.38 9.63 3.29
C LEU A 462 25.37 10.22 2.32
N VAL A 463 25.61 10.13 1.00
CA VAL A 463 24.58 10.49 -0.01
C VAL A 463 23.29 9.69 0.26
N GLY A 464 23.39 8.37 0.46
CA GLY A 464 22.23 7.55 0.81
C GLY A 464 21.58 7.92 2.15
N TRP A 465 22.37 8.35 3.14
CA TRP A 465 21.87 8.75 4.46
C TRP A 465 21.13 10.09 4.42
N VAL A 466 21.64 11.08 3.67
CA VAL A 466 20.95 12.36 3.43
C VAL A 466 19.64 12.12 2.70
N ARG A 467 19.68 11.36 1.59
CA ARG A 467 18.50 11.03 0.77
C ARG A 467 17.38 10.31 1.55
N SER A 468 17.74 9.52 2.56
CA SER A 468 16.77 8.80 3.42
C SER A 468 16.36 9.58 4.67
N GLY A 469 16.89 10.79 4.88
CA GLY A 469 16.67 11.58 6.09
C GLY A 469 17.26 10.95 7.34
N ARG A 470 18.27 10.08 7.21
CA ARG A 470 18.94 9.39 8.32
C ARG A 470 19.89 10.31 9.10
N VAL A 471 20.46 11.31 8.43
CA VAL A 471 21.35 12.33 8.99
C VAL A 471 21.01 13.68 8.35
N SER A 472 21.11 14.77 9.11
CA SER A 472 20.95 16.15 8.62
C SER A 472 22.11 16.56 7.70
N GLU A 473 21.86 17.51 6.79
CA GLU A 473 22.86 17.96 5.81
C GLU A 473 24.18 18.45 6.42
N PRO A 474 24.18 19.35 7.43
CA PRO A 474 25.43 19.83 8.02
C PRO A 474 26.21 18.70 8.68
N ARG A 475 25.50 17.76 9.30
CA ARG A 475 26.11 16.63 9.98
C ARG A 475 26.65 15.59 9.00
N ALA A 476 26.01 15.41 7.84
CA ALA A 476 26.56 14.57 6.78
C ALA A 476 27.91 15.13 6.30
N LEU A 477 28.01 16.45 6.07
CA LEU A 477 29.27 17.10 5.70
C LEU A 477 30.33 17.01 6.81
N ALA A 478 29.93 17.11 8.08
CA ALA A 478 30.82 16.92 9.23
C ALA A 478 31.37 15.48 9.30
N ILE A 479 30.52 14.46 9.12
CA ILE A 479 30.94 13.05 9.08
C ILE A 479 31.85 12.79 7.87
N ALA A 480 31.54 13.41 6.72
CA ALA A 480 32.41 13.31 5.54
C ALA A 480 33.79 13.94 5.79
N GLY A 481 33.90 14.96 6.65
CA GLY A 481 35.17 15.55 7.06
C GLY A 481 35.94 14.71 8.10
N LYS A 482 35.22 13.94 8.93
CA LYS A 482 35.80 13.05 9.95
C LYS A 482 35.25 11.63 9.79
N PRO A 483 35.82 10.81 8.86
CA PRO A 483 35.34 9.47 8.55
C PRO A 483 35.21 8.52 9.76
N GLY A 484 35.96 8.73 10.83
CA GLY A 484 35.81 7.96 12.08
C GLY A 484 34.40 8.02 12.67
N LEU A 485 33.70 9.16 12.53
CA LEU A 485 32.32 9.30 12.99
C LEU A 485 31.35 8.35 12.26
N TYR A 486 31.64 7.99 11.01
CA TYR A 486 30.82 7.03 10.27
C TYR A 486 30.85 5.64 10.93
N VAL A 487 32.00 5.22 11.47
CA VAL A 487 32.14 3.93 12.16
C VAL A 487 31.28 3.90 13.42
N VAL A 488 31.27 4.99 14.18
CA VAL A 488 30.45 5.15 15.40
C VAL A 488 28.95 5.08 15.09
N HIS A 489 28.53 5.67 13.98
CA HIS A 489 27.11 5.64 13.56
C HIS A 489 26.67 4.28 13.01
N ARG A 490 27.59 3.46 12.49
CA ARG A 490 27.26 2.24 11.75
C ARG A 490 26.50 1.18 12.57
N PRO A 491 26.82 0.90 13.85
CA PRO A 491 26.03 0.00 14.68
C PRO A 491 24.58 0.44 14.86
N LEU A 492 24.26 1.73 14.79
CA LEU A 492 22.87 2.22 14.87
C LEU A 492 22.18 2.26 13.50
N ALA A 493 22.93 2.10 12.40
CA ALA A 493 22.41 2.27 11.06
C ALA A 493 21.47 1.13 10.60
N PHE A 494 21.39 0.01 11.34
CA PHE A 494 20.38 -1.03 11.08
C PHE A 494 18.96 -0.58 11.44
N LEU A 495 18.82 0.40 12.34
CA LEU A 495 17.53 0.96 12.74
C LEU A 495 16.88 1.74 11.58
N PRO A 496 15.55 1.86 11.55
CA PRO A 496 14.85 2.74 10.62
C PRO A 496 15.43 4.17 10.64
N ALA A 497 15.46 4.83 9.49
CA ALA A 497 16.16 6.12 9.32
C ALA A 497 15.71 7.19 10.34
N GLY A 498 14.41 7.25 10.64
CA GLY A 498 13.86 8.16 11.63
C GLY A 498 14.33 7.87 13.07
N VAL A 499 14.42 6.60 13.46
CA VAL A 499 14.90 6.18 14.78
C VAL A 499 16.39 6.44 14.91
N HIS A 500 17.17 6.10 13.89
CA HIS A 500 18.60 6.42 13.87
C HIS A 500 18.84 7.93 13.99
N ARG A 501 18.09 8.76 13.24
CA ARG A 501 18.22 10.22 13.34
C ARG A 501 17.83 10.72 14.73
N PHE A 502 16.76 10.18 15.32
CA PHE A 502 16.34 10.51 16.68
C PHE A 502 17.41 10.20 17.73
N LEU A 503 18.13 9.07 17.62
CA LEU A 503 19.17 8.70 18.57
C LEU A 503 20.51 9.42 18.36
N THR A 504 20.78 9.86 17.12
CA THR A 504 22.10 10.38 16.77
C THR A 504 22.16 11.90 16.61
N ASP A 505 21.04 12.56 16.35
CA ASP A 505 20.94 14.01 16.20
C ASP A 505 20.27 14.63 17.43
N LYS A 506 21.06 15.29 18.28
CA LYS A 506 20.59 15.92 19.53
C LYS A 506 19.53 17.00 19.27
N ALA A 507 19.61 17.72 18.15
CA ALA A 507 18.62 18.75 17.83
C ALA A 507 17.27 18.11 17.51
N VAL A 508 17.28 17.05 16.69
CA VAL A 508 16.07 16.30 16.32
C VAL A 508 15.51 15.54 17.51
N PHE A 509 16.36 14.99 18.38
CA PHE A 509 15.94 14.37 19.64
C PHE A 509 15.15 15.36 20.49
N LYS A 510 15.73 16.54 20.74
CA LYS A 510 15.09 17.62 21.51
C LYS A 510 13.81 18.11 20.84
N GLU A 511 13.84 18.31 19.52
CA GLU A 511 12.67 18.73 18.75
C GLU A 511 11.56 17.70 18.84
N ARG A 512 11.84 16.40 18.65
CA ARG A 512 10.82 15.35 18.77
C ARG A 512 10.28 15.20 20.18
N LEU A 513 11.11 15.31 21.22
CA LEU A 513 10.63 15.36 22.59
C LEU A 513 9.76 16.59 22.84
N TYR A 514 10.16 17.75 22.32
CA TYR A 514 9.35 18.96 22.38
C TYR A 514 8.02 18.77 21.64
N LEU A 515 8.00 18.20 20.43
CA LEU A 515 6.79 17.90 19.67
C LEU A 515 5.88 16.87 20.37
N MET A 516 6.46 15.93 21.10
CA MET A 516 5.73 14.86 21.78
C MET A 516 5.17 15.29 23.15
N PHE A 517 5.92 16.10 23.90
CA PHE A 517 5.59 16.45 25.29
C PHE A 517 5.21 17.92 25.49
N VAL A 518 5.84 18.85 24.78
CA VAL A 518 5.65 20.31 25.01
C VAL A 518 4.64 20.90 24.04
N LYS A 519 4.71 20.57 22.75
CA LYS A 519 3.79 21.10 21.73
C LYS A 519 2.33 20.74 22.01
N PRO A 520 1.95 19.53 22.46
CA PRO A 520 0.55 19.23 22.79
C PRO A 520 0.04 20.08 23.96
N VAL A 521 0.89 20.31 24.97
CA VAL A 521 0.58 21.20 26.10
C VAL A 521 0.43 22.65 25.63
N GLN A 522 1.33 23.13 24.76
CA GLN A 522 1.23 24.48 24.20
C GLN A 522 0.01 24.63 23.28
N LEU A 523 -0.31 23.64 22.46
CA LEU A 523 -1.54 23.61 21.66
C LEU A 523 -2.76 23.65 22.56
N TYR A 524 -2.76 22.99 23.72
CA TYR A 524 -3.86 23.05 24.67
C TYR A 524 -4.05 24.46 25.28
N PHE A 525 -2.97 25.08 25.74
CA PHE A 525 -3.04 26.33 26.52
C PHE A 525 -2.94 27.62 25.69
N LYS A 526 -2.26 27.63 24.52
CA LYS A 526 -1.96 28.85 23.76
C LYS A 526 -2.75 28.93 22.43
N PRO A 527 -3.72 29.87 22.29
CA PRO A 527 -4.49 30.08 21.05
C PRO A 527 -3.64 30.39 19.81
N ALA A 528 -2.73 31.36 19.91
CA ALA A 528 -1.87 31.76 18.79
C ALA A 528 -1.03 30.60 18.23
N VAL A 529 -0.64 29.62 19.07
CA VAL A 529 0.12 28.44 18.63
C VAL A 529 -0.77 27.48 17.84
N ARG A 530 -2.06 27.35 18.18
CA ARG A 530 -3.03 26.53 17.44
C ARG A 530 -3.37 27.13 16.09
N GLU A 531 -3.61 28.44 16.05
CA GLU A 531 -3.87 29.17 14.81
C GLU A 531 -2.68 29.03 13.86
N LYS A 532 -1.46 29.31 14.34
CA LYS A 532 -0.25 29.13 13.54
C LYS A 532 -0.10 27.69 13.05
N TRP A 533 -0.33 26.71 13.93
CA TRP A 533 -0.22 25.30 13.55
C TRP A 533 -1.21 24.91 12.44
N LEU A 534 -2.46 25.37 12.52
CA LEU A 534 -3.45 25.11 11.48
C LEU A 534 -3.14 25.90 10.18
N ARG A 535 -2.65 27.14 10.26
CA ARG A 535 -2.18 27.90 9.09
C ARG A 535 -1.02 27.19 8.38
N ASP A 536 -0.04 26.71 9.14
CA ASP A 536 1.10 25.97 8.61
C ASP A 536 0.65 24.69 7.91
N MET A 537 -0.32 23.97 8.49
CA MET A 537 -0.91 22.78 7.88
C MET A 537 -1.68 23.10 6.61
N VAL A 538 -2.51 24.15 6.59
CA VAL A 538 -3.25 24.56 5.38
C VAL A 538 -2.28 24.97 4.28
N GLU A 539 -1.21 25.70 4.62
CA GLU A 539 -0.17 26.10 3.68
C GLU A 539 0.61 24.89 3.14
N GLU A 540 0.92 23.91 3.99
CA GLU A 540 1.50 22.64 3.57
C GLU A 540 0.53 21.85 2.68
N GLY A 541 -0.76 21.82 3.02
CA GLY A 541 -1.82 21.24 2.21
C GLY A 541 -1.92 21.87 0.83
N ARG A 542 -1.84 23.20 0.76
CA ARG A 542 -1.79 23.98 -0.49
C ARG A 542 -0.56 23.61 -1.32
N ARG A 543 0.64 23.61 -0.72
CA ARG A 543 1.89 23.21 -1.39
C ARG A 543 1.86 21.78 -1.89
N ASN A 544 1.27 20.88 -1.12
CA ASN A 544 1.09 19.47 -1.46
C ASN A 544 -0.12 19.21 -2.37
N ARG A 545 -0.83 20.27 -2.81
CA ARG A 545 -2.00 20.23 -3.69
C ARG A 545 -3.14 19.35 -3.14
N MET A 546 -3.29 19.32 -1.82
CA MET A 546 -4.38 18.64 -1.11
C MET A 546 -5.60 19.55 -0.92
N LEU A 547 -5.43 20.85 -1.13
CA LEU A 547 -6.46 21.90 -1.01
C LEU A 547 -6.44 22.77 -2.26
N SER A 548 -7.62 23.15 -2.75
CA SER A 548 -7.75 24.23 -3.73
C SER A 548 -7.47 25.57 -3.05
N ASP A 549 -7.09 26.60 -3.82
CA ASP A 549 -6.88 27.94 -3.27
C ASP A 549 -8.18 28.52 -2.68
N ALA A 550 -9.34 28.17 -3.27
CA ALA A 550 -10.65 28.53 -2.76
C ALA A 550 -10.97 27.86 -1.41
N ASP A 551 -10.76 26.54 -1.28
CA ASP A 551 -10.98 25.82 -0.01
C ASP A 551 -10.02 26.32 1.08
N ALA A 552 -8.76 26.59 0.73
CA ALA A 552 -7.76 27.11 1.67
C ALA A 552 -8.16 28.50 2.20
N ALA A 553 -8.68 29.38 1.35
CA ALA A 553 -9.17 30.69 1.75
C ALA A 553 -10.35 30.58 2.72
N VAL A 554 -11.30 29.67 2.47
CA VAL A 554 -12.45 29.42 3.37
C VAL A 554 -11.98 28.94 4.75
N ILE A 555 -11.04 27.99 4.80
CA ILE A 555 -10.50 27.47 6.06
C ILE A 555 -9.76 28.57 6.84
N LEU A 556 -8.95 29.38 6.16
CA LEU A 556 -8.19 30.46 6.79
C LEU A 556 -9.09 31.59 7.30
N ALA A 557 -10.22 31.86 6.65
CA ALA A 557 -11.20 32.87 7.07
C ALA A 557 -11.96 32.46 8.35
N GLN A 558 -12.10 31.16 8.62
CA GLN A 558 -12.87 30.64 9.76
C GLN A 558 -11.99 30.23 10.95
N ILE A 559 -10.67 30.39 10.86
CA ILE A 559 -9.71 29.82 11.82
C ILE A 559 -9.90 30.31 13.28
N ASP A 560 -10.44 31.51 13.43
CA ASP A 560 -10.72 32.13 14.72
C ASP A 560 -12.05 31.66 15.33
N GLU A 561 -12.81 30.80 14.63
CA GLU A 561 -14.07 30.30 15.15
C GLU A 561 -13.84 29.47 16.43
N PRO A 562 -14.58 29.77 17.53
CA PRO A 562 -14.39 29.09 18.81
C PRO A 562 -14.49 27.57 18.74
N PHE A 563 -15.26 27.03 17.80
CA PHE A 563 -15.40 25.58 17.61
C PHE A 563 -14.13 24.92 17.07
N ILE A 564 -13.46 25.56 16.10
CA ILE A 564 -12.19 25.07 15.54
C ILE A 564 -11.10 25.09 16.62
N GLN A 565 -11.07 26.14 17.44
CA GLN A 565 -10.14 26.23 18.56
C GLN A 565 -10.36 25.11 19.61
N LYS A 566 -11.61 24.73 19.89
CA LYS A 566 -11.94 23.59 20.75
C LYS A 566 -11.53 22.26 20.15
N TYR A 567 -11.73 22.09 18.84
CA TYR A 567 -11.33 20.90 18.11
C TYR A 567 -9.81 20.70 18.19
N LEU A 568 -9.03 21.73 17.89
CA LEU A 568 -7.56 21.66 17.94
C LEU A 568 -7.03 21.36 19.35
N LYS A 569 -7.67 21.87 20.42
CA LYS A 569 -7.34 21.48 21.80
C LYS A 569 -7.62 20.01 22.06
N SER A 570 -8.79 19.54 21.66
CA SER A 570 -9.20 18.15 21.88
C SER A 570 -8.28 17.20 21.12
N LEU A 571 -7.97 17.51 19.86
CA LEU A 571 -7.01 16.79 19.05
C LEU A 571 -5.63 16.69 19.71
N ALA A 572 -5.11 17.79 20.27
CA ALA A 572 -3.84 17.76 21.00
C ALA A 572 -3.88 16.79 22.20
N VAL A 573 -4.98 16.78 22.95
CA VAL A 573 -5.19 15.82 24.06
C VAL A 573 -5.27 14.38 23.53
N HIS A 574 -5.95 14.14 22.41
CA HIS A 574 -6.07 12.82 21.81
C HIS A 574 -4.72 12.30 21.30
N MET A 575 -3.91 13.18 20.70
CA MET A 575 -2.57 12.83 20.28
C MET A 575 -1.66 12.51 21.47
N ALA A 576 -1.83 13.21 22.60
CA ALA A 576 -1.09 12.91 23.83
C ALA A 576 -1.48 11.55 24.44
N THR A 577 -2.73 11.09 24.27
CA THR A 577 -3.17 9.78 24.77
C THR A 577 -2.76 8.60 23.91
N LEU A 578 -2.22 8.82 22.69
CA LEU A 578 -1.73 7.76 21.80
C LEU A 578 -0.66 6.88 22.43
N PHE A 579 0.20 7.44 23.26
CA PHE A 579 1.32 6.70 23.86
C PHE A 579 0.98 6.07 25.21
N VAL A 580 -0.12 6.48 25.83
CA VAL A 580 -0.47 6.05 27.19
C VAL A 580 -0.75 4.56 27.25
N SER A 581 -1.46 4.01 26.26
CA SER A 581 -1.84 2.59 26.30
C SER A 581 -0.60 1.69 26.20
N GLU A 582 0.29 1.99 25.26
CA GLU A 582 1.51 1.25 24.97
C GLU A 582 2.49 1.37 26.14
N THR A 583 2.62 2.55 26.75
CA THR A 583 3.39 2.72 27.99
C THR A 583 2.83 1.84 29.10
N VAL A 584 1.52 1.89 29.36
CA VAL A 584 0.90 1.06 30.42
C VAL A 584 1.07 -0.43 30.13
N PHE A 585 0.87 -0.88 28.88
CA PHE A 585 1.03 -2.29 28.51
C PHE A 585 2.47 -2.77 28.68
N LEU A 586 3.45 -1.96 28.27
CA LEU A 586 4.86 -2.27 28.46
C LEU A 586 5.25 -2.25 29.94
N THR A 587 4.74 -1.31 30.73
CA THR A 587 4.98 -1.27 32.18
C THR A 587 4.38 -2.48 32.87
N VAL A 588 3.15 -2.88 32.54
CA VAL A 588 2.52 -4.09 33.10
C VAL A 588 3.31 -5.34 32.71
N ALA A 589 3.73 -5.45 31.44
CA ALA A 589 4.56 -6.56 30.99
C ALA A 589 5.92 -6.59 31.71
N ALA A 590 6.56 -5.43 31.91
CA ALA A 590 7.82 -5.32 32.64
C ALA A 590 7.68 -5.68 34.12
N VAL A 591 6.65 -5.18 34.80
CA VAL A 591 6.35 -5.52 36.21
C VAL A 591 6.06 -7.01 36.35
N TYR A 592 5.30 -7.59 35.41
CA TYR A 592 5.02 -9.03 35.40
C TYR A 592 6.29 -9.86 35.24
N VAL A 593 7.16 -9.51 34.28
CA VAL A 593 8.44 -10.22 34.08
C VAL A 593 9.38 -10.05 35.27
N LEU A 594 9.49 -8.84 35.83
CA LEU A 594 10.34 -8.57 37.00
C LEU A 594 9.82 -9.25 38.27
N GLY A 595 8.51 -9.46 38.37
CA GLY A 595 7.87 -10.18 39.48
C GLY A 595 7.92 -11.70 39.39
N HIS A 596 8.43 -12.26 38.28
CA HIS A 596 8.56 -13.69 38.06
C HIS A 596 10.00 -14.04 37.59
N PRO A 597 11.00 -13.96 38.49
CA PRO A 597 12.41 -14.21 38.16
C PRO A 597 12.71 -15.66 37.75
N GLU A 598 11.76 -16.58 37.92
CA GLU A 598 11.86 -18.00 37.55
C GLU A 598 11.87 -18.26 36.03
N PHE A 599 11.48 -17.28 35.19
CA PHE A 599 11.44 -17.46 33.74
C PHE A 599 12.80 -17.23 33.07
N GLY A 600 13.19 -18.13 32.16
CA GLY A 600 14.30 -17.88 31.25
C GLY A 600 13.99 -16.75 30.26
N TRP A 601 15.03 -16.09 29.72
CA TRP A 601 14.90 -14.92 28.82
C TRP A 601 13.94 -15.13 27.63
N ALA A 602 13.94 -16.32 27.03
CA ALA A 602 13.05 -16.64 25.92
C ALA A 602 11.57 -16.71 26.36
N GLU A 603 11.31 -17.30 27.53
CA GLU A 603 9.97 -17.46 28.09
C GLU A 603 9.42 -16.13 28.62
N ALA A 604 10.25 -15.35 29.32
CA ALA A 604 9.92 -14.00 29.76
C ALA A 604 9.54 -13.09 28.58
N THR A 605 10.31 -13.15 27.48
CA THR A 605 10.03 -12.38 26.26
C THR A 605 8.71 -12.84 25.61
N ALA A 606 8.46 -14.15 25.53
CA ALA A 606 7.23 -14.68 24.96
C ALA A 606 5.99 -14.27 25.79
N ARG A 607 6.07 -14.35 27.11
CA ARG A 607 4.98 -13.92 28.01
C ARG A 607 4.75 -12.41 27.96
N ALA A 608 5.81 -11.61 27.93
CA ALA A 608 5.69 -10.16 27.72
C ALA A 608 5.01 -9.83 26.38
N ALA A 609 5.39 -10.50 25.30
CA ALA A 609 4.76 -10.33 23.99
C ALA A 609 3.28 -10.74 24.02
N LEU A 610 2.93 -11.83 24.70
CA LEU A 610 1.56 -12.30 24.86
C LEU A 610 0.69 -11.31 25.65
N ILE A 611 1.21 -10.77 26.75
CA ILE A 611 0.55 -9.73 27.55
C ILE A 611 0.27 -8.48 26.71
N VAL A 612 1.30 -7.99 26.01
CA VAL A 612 1.17 -6.83 25.13
C VAL A 612 0.16 -7.12 24.00
N ALA A 613 0.18 -8.29 23.39
CA ALA A 613 -0.76 -8.68 22.35
C ALA A 613 -2.21 -8.77 22.87
N ALA A 614 -2.41 -9.38 24.04
CA ALA A 614 -3.73 -9.52 24.67
C ALA A 614 -4.35 -8.16 25.01
N PHE A 615 -3.58 -7.26 25.64
CA PHE A 615 -4.04 -5.89 25.88
C PHE A 615 -4.27 -5.10 24.60
N ASN A 616 -3.54 -5.42 23.53
CA ASN A 616 -3.75 -4.78 22.25
C ASN A 616 -5.08 -5.15 21.57
N LEU A 617 -5.61 -6.34 21.88
CA LEU A 617 -6.89 -6.87 21.37
C LEU A 617 -8.12 -6.31 22.11
N LEU A 618 -7.94 -5.68 23.28
CA LEU A 618 -9.08 -5.13 24.02
C LEU A 618 -9.66 -3.88 23.31
N PRO A 619 -11.00 -3.78 23.23
CA PRO A 619 -11.67 -2.64 22.57
C PRO A 619 -11.52 -1.33 23.37
N VAL A 620 -11.16 -1.42 24.64
CA VAL A 620 -10.93 -0.30 25.56
C VAL A 620 -9.48 -0.38 26.06
N SER A 621 -8.78 0.75 26.07
CA SER A 621 -7.41 0.86 26.54
C SER A 621 -7.27 2.00 27.55
N PRO A 622 -6.18 2.04 28.34
CA PRO A 622 -5.91 3.15 29.25
C PRO A 622 -5.98 4.52 28.55
N GLY A 623 -5.41 4.65 27.35
CA GLY A 623 -5.52 5.87 26.54
C GLY A 623 -6.95 6.21 26.11
N SER A 624 -7.77 5.20 25.76
CA SER A 624 -9.16 5.43 25.39
C SER A 624 -10.04 5.81 26.58
N LEU A 625 -9.75 5.28 27.78
CA LEU A 625 -10.41 5.70 29.02
C LEU A 625 -10.14 7.17 29.33
N ILE A 626 -8.87 7.60 29.33
CA ILE A 626 -8.50 9.01 29.58
C ILE A 626 -9.21 9.93 28.59
N ARG A 627 -9.22 9.57 27.31
CA ARG A 627 -9.91 10.33 26.27
C ARG A 627 -11.43 10.37 26.47
N GLY A 628 -12.05 9.25 26.81
CA GLY A 628 -13.48 9.16 27.08
C GLY A 628 -13.88 10.03 28.28
N PHE A 629 -13.12 9.96 29.38
CA PHE A 629 -13.33 10.81 30.56
C PHE A 629 -13.06 12.30 30.28
N TYR A 630 -12.06 12.62 29.45
CA TYR A 630 -11.83 13.99 29.00
C TYR A 630 -13.05 14.53 28.23
N THR A 631 -13.58 13.74 27.29
CA THR A 631 -14.77 14.10 26.51
C THR A 631 -16.00 14.25 27.41
N LEU A 632 -16.17 13.36 28.40
CA LEU A 632 -17.22 13.46 29.42
C LEU A 632 -17.07 14.75 30.25
N GLY A 633 -15.84 15.08 30.65
CA GLY A 633 -15.53 16.31 31.37
C GLY A 633 -15.89 17.57 30.57
N LEU A 634 -15.64 17.56 29.25
CA LEU A 634 -16.10 18.64 28.36
C LEU A 634 -17.63 18.72 28.28
N CYS A 635 -18.32 17.58 28.17
CA CYS A 635 -19.79 17.54 28.16
C CYS A 635 -20.38 18.20 29.42
N VAL A 636 -19.82 17.87 30.58
CA VAL A 636 -20.27 18.37 31.89
C VAL A 636 -19.92 19.85 32.06
N LYS A 637 -18.68 20.24 31.76
CA LYS A 637 -18.22 21.63 31.90
C LYS A 637 -19.00 22.59 31.00
N GLU A 638 -19.29 22.18 29.76
CA GLU A 638 -19.97 23.03 28.79
C GLU A 638 -21.51 22.91 28.84
N ARG A 639 -22.04 22.02 29.69
CA ARG A 639 -23.48 21.70 29.78
C ARG A 639 -24.13 21.39 28.42
N ASN A 640 -23.36 20.84 27.48
CA ASN A 640 -23.78 20.64 26.09
C ASN A 640 -23.67 19.19 25.65
N PHE A 641 -24.65 18.36 26.03
CA PHE A 641 -24.68 16.95 25.64
C PHE A 641 -25.06 16.70 24.18
N LYS A 642 -25.66 17.70 23.50
CA LYS A 642 -26.10 17.54 22.11
C LYS A 642 -24.92 17.46 21.15
N ASP A 643 -23.93 18.34 21.34
CA ASP A 643 -22.80 18.45 20.42
C ASP A 643 -21.79 17.30 20.59
N TYR A 644 -21.67 16.74 21.80
CA TYR A 644 -20.77 15.61 22.10
C TYR A 644 -21.45 14.22 22.02
N ARG A 645 -22.71 14.14 21.57
CA ARG A 645 -23.49 12.89 21.59
C ARG A 645 -22.86 11.73 20.81
N LEU A 646 -22.14 12.05 19.74
CA LEU A 646 -21.38 11.09 18.93
C LEU A 646 -19.97 10.85 19.49
N ALA A 647 -19.30 11.91 19.94
CA ALA A 647 -17.92 11.84 20.42
C ALA A 647 -17.78 11.08 21.75
N LEU A 648 -18.74 11.24 22.67
CA LEU A 648 -18.71 10.65 24.00
C LEU A 648 -18.64 9.11 24.01
N PRO A 649 -19.55 8.37 23.35
CA PRO A 649 -19.47 6.90 23.31
C PRO A 649 -18.27 6.41 22.51
N VAL A 650 -17.89 7.10 21.44
CA VAL A 650 -16.78 6.71 20.55
C VAL A 650 -15.42 6.91 21.24
N GLY A 651 -15.28 7.93 22.10
CA GLY A 651 -14.04 8.26 22.81
C GLY A 651 -13.49 7.11 23.66
N PHE A 652 -14.34 6.25 24.23
CA PHE A 652 -13.93 5.11 25.04
C PHE A 652 -13.36 3.91 24.23
N PHE A 653 -13.53 3.89 22.90
CA PHE A 653 -13.04 2.78 22.07
C PHE A 653 -11.64 3.05 21.53
N LYS A 654 -10.72 2.11 21.71
CA LYS A 654 -9.31 2.22 21.30
C LYS A 654 -9.12 2.59 19.83
N ILE A 655 -9.76 1.84 18.93
CA ILE A 655 -9.54 1.92 17.47
C ILE A 655 -10.20 3.17 16.86
N ILE A 656 -11.47 3.40 17.16
CA ILE A 656 -12.28 4.45 16.52
C ILE A 656 -12.33 5.75 17.33
N GLY A 657 -11.90 5.75 18.59
CA GLY A 657 -12.04 6.92 19.47
C GLY A 657 -11.22 8.13 19.07
N TYR A 658 -10.18 7.96 18.24
CA TYR A 658 -9.43 9.09 17.65
C TYR A 658 -10.24 9.84 16.58
N LEU A 659 -11.29 9.21 16.04
CA LEU A 659 -12.18 9.78 15.02
C LEU A 659 -13.37 10.55 15.63
N ALA A 660 -13.56 10.47 16.95
CA ALA A 660 -14.70 11.09 17.66
C ALA A 660 -14.89 12.58 17.35
N PHE A 661 -13.79 13.35 17.36
CA PHE A 661 -13.78 14.78 17.08
C PHE A 661 -13.75 15.13 15.58
N PRO A 662 -12.97 14.42 14.73
CA PRO A 662 -13.07 14.57 13.27
C PRO A 662 -14.49 14.33 12.72
N LEU A 663 -15.21 13.35 13.29
CA LEU A 663 -16.60 13.07 12.92
C LEU A 663 -17.54 14.26 13.22
N GLN A 664 -17.33 14.88 14.39
CA GLN A 664 -18.09 16.05 14.82
C GLN A 664 -17.79 17.26 13.93
N MET A 665 -16.53 17.42 13.51
CA MET A 665 -16.08 18.47 12.60
C MET A 665 -16.70 18.36 11.21
N ALA A 666 -16.81 17.14 10.66
CA ALA A 666 -17.35 16.91 9.32
C ALA A 666 -18.77 17.48 9.13
N TYR A 667 -19.55 17.60 10.21
CA TYR A 667 -20.90 18.15 10.16
C TYR A 667 -20.95 19.68 10.15
N ARG A 668 -19.95 20.36 10.72
CA ARG A 668 -19.96 21.83 10.91
C ARG A 668 -18.96 22.57 10.01
N PHE A 669 -17.85 21.92 9.64
CA PHE A 669 -16.81 22.45 8.74
C PHE A 669 -16.34 21.35 7.78
N PRO A 670 -17.15 21.05 6.74
CA PRO A 670 -16.84 19.98 5.81
C PRO A 670 -15.51 20.19 5.08
N GLU A 671 -15.13 21.43 4.76
CA GLU A 671 -13.86 21.81 4.09
C GLU A 671 -12.64 21.43 4.95
N LEU A 672 -12.64 21.86 6.21
CA LEU A 672 -11.56 21.57 7.15
C LEU A 672 -11.49 20.08 7.48
N ALA A 673 -12.65 19.41 7.61
CA ALA A 673 -12.71 17.98 7.84
C ALA A 673 -12.15 17.19 6.64
N ARG A 674 -12.49 17.56 5.39
CA ARG A 674 -11.94 16.97 4.15
C ARG A 674 -10.42 17.10 4.12
N PHE A 675 -9.90 18.30 4.38
CA PHE A 675 -8.46 18.53 4.43
C PHE A 675 -7.80 17.65 5.50
N MET A 676 -8.37 17.62 6.71
CA MET A 676 -7.77 16.90 7.81
C MET A 676 -7.79 15.39 7.64
N ALA A 677 -8.87 14.88 7.08
CA ALA A 677 -9.03 13.50 6.65
C ALA A 677 -7.95 13.09 5.66
N GLY A 678 -7.81 13.86 4.57
CA GLY A 678 -6.83 13.60 3.53
C GLY A 678 -5.41 13.68 4.07
N HIS A 679 -5.11 14.68 4.89
CA HIS A 679 -3.79 14.88 5.50
C HIS A 679 -3.41 13.68 6.38
N TRP A 680 -4.29 13.22 7.29
CA TRP A 680 -3.97 12.10 8.19
C TRP A 680 -4.09 10.73 7.55
N ALA A 681 -5.00 10.53 6.60
CA ALA A 681 -5.05 9.29 5.82
C ALA A 681 -3.73 9.10 5.06
N THR A 682 -3.23 10.18 4.44
CA THR A 682 -1.93 10.19 3.75
C THR A 682 -0.79 9.90 4.74
N GLU A 683 -0.74 10.57 5.90
CA GLU A 683 0.33 10.34 6.89
C GLU A 683 0.29 8.95 7.55
N GLY A 684 -0.90 8.43 7.86
CA GLY A 684 -1.09 7.13 8.53
C GLY A 684 -0.86 5.92 7.62
N VAL A 685 -1.27 6.00 6.36
CA VAL A 685 -1.12 4.90 5.38
C VAL A 685 0.35 4.76 4.92
N HIS A 686 1.15 5.83 5.00
CA HIS A 686 2.58 5.79 4.71
C HIS A 686 3.45 5.00 5.73
N VAL A 687 2.86 4.52 6.84
CA VAL A 687 3.52 3.60 7.79
C VAL A 687 3.64 2.20 7.22
N VAL A 688 2.73 1.77 6.33
CA VAL A 688 2.74 0.45 5.69
C VAL A 688 3.53 0.52 4.36
N PRO A 689 4.75 -0.05 4.27
CA PRO A 689 5.68 0.22 3.17
C PRO A 689 5.26 -0.33 1.80
N VAL A 690 4.26 -1.22 1.74
CA VAL A 690 3.86 -1.95 0.51
C VAL A 690 2.63 -1.35 -0.17
N PHE A 691 1.86 -0.51 0.53
CA PHE A 691 0.55 -0.01 0.09
C PHE A 691 0.37 1.51 0.28
N GLY A 692 1.44 2.23 0.63
CA GLY A 692 1.41 3.65 0.95
C GLY A 692 1.58 4.60 -0.26
N GLU A 693 1.06 4.26 -1.44
CA GLU A 693 1.07 5.18 -2.58
C GLU A 693 -0.08 6.19 -2.42
N ARG A 694 0.22 7.49 -2.63
CA ARG A 694 -0.78 8.56 -2.50
C ARG A 694 -1.93 8.31 -3.46
N GLY A 695 -3.17 8.50 -3.00
CA GLY A 695 -4.39 8.30 -3.80
C GLY A 695 -4.72 6.84 -4.10
N ALA A 696 -4.09 5.88 -3.42
CA ALA A 696 -4.41 4.46 -3.57
C ALA A 696 -5.75 4.09 -2.90
N TRP A 697 -6.27 2.91 -3.25
CA TRP A 697 -7.54 2.40 -2.71
C TRP A 697 -7.57 2.36 -1.17
N LEU A 698 -6.44 2.08 -0.52
CA LEU A 698 -6.35 2.01 0.94
C LEU A 698 -6.60 3.37 1.61
N GLU A 699 -6.07 4.46 1.05
CA GLU A 699 -6.31 5.81 1.59
C GLU A 699 -7.80 6.18 1.46
N HIS A 700 -8.44 5.84 0.32
CA HIS A 700 -9.88 6.02 0.14
C HIS A 700 -10.72 5.15 1.07
N ALA A 701 -10.34 3.88 1.29
CA ALA A 701 -11.06 3.00 2.20
C ALA A 701 -10.99 3.53 3.64
N VAL A 702 -9.84 4.07 4.06
CA VAL A 702 -9.69 4.75 5.36
C VAL A 702 -10.55 6.01 5.41
N PHE A 703 -10.53 6.84 4.36
CA PHE A 703 -11.39 8.03 4.29
C PHE A 703 -12.89 7.66 4.37
N ASP A 704 -13.34 6.67 3.59
CA ASP A 704 -14.72 6.20 3.56
C ASP A 704 -15.14 5.64 4.93
N ALA A 705 -14.29 4.84 5.59
CA ALA A 705 -14.57 4.29 6.91
C ALA A 705 -14.67 5.37 8.00
N CYS A 706 -13.84 6.42 7.91
CA CYS A 706 -13.76 7.46 8.93
C CYS A 706 -14.80 8.58 8.75
N TYR A 707 -15.20 8.91 7.51
CA TYR A 707 -16.02 10.09 7.20
C TYR A 707 -17.36 9.72 6.55
N ASN A 708 -17.33 9.05 5.40
CA ASN A 708 -18.54 8.79 4.61
C ASN A 708 -19.45 7.74 5.27
N PHE A 709 -18.88 6.68 5.86
CA PHE A 709 -19.64 5.62 6.50
C PHE A 709 -20.43 6.11 7.73
N PRO A 710 -19.84 6.84 8.68
CA PRO A 710 -20.60 7.36 9.81
C PRO A 710 -21.66 8.40 9.41
N LEU A 711 -21.38 9.25 8.41
CA LEU A 711 -22.34 10.23 7.87
C LEU A 711 -23.57 9.52 7.28
N SER A 712 -23.32 8.57 6.38
CA SER A 712 -24.37 7.78 5.71
C SER A 712 -25.17 6.93 6.71
N LEU A 713 -24.48 6.36 7.71
CA LEU A 713 -25.13 5.62 8.79
C LEU A 713 -26.03 6.54 9.63
N GLY A 714 -25.57 7.75 9.93
CA GLY A 714 -26.36 8.76 10.64
C GLY A 714 -27.66 9.11 9.92
N ILE A 715 -27.61 9.30 8.60
CA ILE A 715 -28.80 9.54 7.77
C ILE A 715 -29.77 8.35 7.81
N ARG A 716 -29.25 7.13 7.66
CA ARG A 716 -30.08 5.90 7.75
C ARG A 716 -30.76 5.75 9.11
N ILE A 717 -30.03 6.03 10.19
CA ILE A 717 -30.58 6.00 11.55
C ILE A 717 -31.72 7.01 11.69
N ARG A 718 -31.56 8.25 11.19
CA ARG A 718 -32.62 9.28 11.22
C ARG A 718 -33.87 8.84 10.46
N LYS A 719 -33.69 8.38 9.21
CA LYS A 719 -34.80 7.85 8.38
C LYS A 719 -35.52 6.70 9.08
N ARG A 720 -34.78 5.81 9.75
CA ARG A 720 -35.36 4.71 10.53
C ARG A 720 -36.09 5.20 11.78
N ASP A 721 -35.54 6.19 12.47
CA ASP A 721 -36.18 6.83 13.64
C ASP A 721 -37.51 7.48 13.23
N GLU A 722 -37.57 8.16 12.08
CA GLU A 722 -38.79 8.73 11.49
C GLU A 722 -39.83 7.65 11.17
N LEU A 723 -39.44 6.60 10.43
CA LEU A 723 -40.32 5.48 10.09
C LEU A 723 -40.82 4.71 11.33
N ALA A 724 -39.98 4.60 12.36
CA ALA A 724 -40.35 3.99 13.63
C ALA A 724 -41.22 4.94 14.49
N ALA A 725 -41.05 6.25 14.39
CA ALA A 725 -41.90 7.23 15.06
C ALA A 725 -43.33 7.20 14.55
N ALA A 726 -43.53 6.91 13.26
CA ALA A 726 -44.82 6.76 12.62
C ALA A 726 -45.59 5.48 13.01
N ARG A 727 -44.98 4.55 13.77
CA ARG A 727 -45.57 3.24 14.10
C ARG A 727 -45.51 2.94 15.60
N ARG A 728 -46.40 2.06 16.10
CA ARG A 728 -46.37 1.62 17.52
C ARG A 728 -45.20 0.66 17.79
N PRO A 729 -44.49 0.80 18.93
CA PRO A 729 -43.37 -0.08 19.29
C PRO A 729 -43.87 -1.48 19.65
N ARG A 730 -43.12 -2.52 19.23
CA ARG A 730 -43.45 -3.92 19.48
C ARG A 730 -42.64 -4.45 20.66
N ARG A 731 -43.27 -4.57 21.83
CA ARG A 731 -42.59 -5.05 23.05
C ARG A 731 -42.29 -6.56 23.01
N TRP A 732 -43.10 -7.34 22.29
CA TRP A 732 -42.91 -8.79 22.09
C TRP A 732 -41.64 -9.15 21.31
N ALA A 733 -41.05 -8.20 20.58
CA ALA A 733 -39.86 -8.43 19.76
C ALA A 733 -38.64 -8.92 20.54
N VAL A 734 -38.47 -8.45 21.79
CA VAL A 734 -37.33 -8.83 22.64
C VAL A 734 -37.45 -10.28 23.13
N PRO A 735 -38.57 -10.72 23.75
CA PRO A 735 -38.71 -12.12 24.15
C PRO A 735 -38.71 -13.06 22.94
N ALA A 736 -39.33 -12.70 21.81
CA ALA A 736 -39.29 -13.53 20.60
C ALA A 736 -37.87 -13.71 20.04
N ALA A 737 -37.06 -12.64 20.01
CA ALA A 737 -35.67 -12.72 19.57
C ALA A 737 -34.79 -13.52 20.54
N ALA A 738 -35.03 -13.40 21.86
CA ALA A 738 -34.34 -14.19 22.87
C ALA A 738 -34.69 -15.68 22.78
N LEU A 739 -35.96 -16.02 22.51
CA LEU A 739 -36.40 -17.40 22.26
C LEU A 739 -35.74 -17.98 21.01
N ALA A 740 -35.67 -17.22 19.92
CA ALA A 740 -34.98 -17.64 18.70
C ALA A 740 -33.48 -17.88 18.94
N GLY A 741 -32.82 -16.98 19.69
CA GLY A 741 -31.43 -17.15 20.11
C GLY A 741 -31.24 -18.40 20.99
N GLY A 742 -32.11 -18.61 21.98
CA GLY A 742 -32.07 -19.77 22.86
C GLY A 742 -32.30 -21.10 22.15
N ALA A 743 -33.26 -21.14 21.21
CA ALA A 743 -33.51 -22.31 20.37
C ALA A 743 -32.29 -22.66 19.50
N PHE A 744 -31.62 -21.65 18.95
CA PHE A 744 -30.39 -21.85 18.19
C PHE A 744 -29.24 -22.38 19.06
N THR A 745 -29.04 -21.84 20.27
CA THR A 745 -28.01 -22.38 21.18
C THR A 745 -28.32 -23.82 21.62
N ALA A 746 -29.59 -24.13 21.85
CA ALA A 746 -30.01 -25.50 22.19
C ALA A 746 -29.78 -26.47 21.03
N LEU A 747 -30.05 -26.06 19.79
CA LEU A 747 -29.76 -26.86 18.60
C LEU A 747 -28.27 -27.16 18.44
N VAL A 748 -27.42 -26.14 18.63
CA VAL A 748 -25.95 -26.29 18.56
C VAL A 748 -25.45 -27.26 19.63
N GLU A 749 -25.96 -27.15 20.87
CA GLU A 749 -25.61 -28.11 21.92
C GLU A 749 -26.09 -29.52 21.62
N LEU A 750 -27.32 -29.70 21.11
CA LEU A 750 -27.85 -31.01 20.76
C LEU A 750 -27.01 -31.69 19.67
N ILE A 751 -26.61 -30.94 18.64
CA ILE A 751 -25.72 -31.44 17.58
C ILE A 751 -24.38 -31.84 18.17
N PHE A 752 -23.77 -30.99 19.00
CA PHE A 752 -22.48 -31.28 19.63
C PHE A 752 -22.53 -32.52 20.52
N VAL A 753 -23.60 -32.70 21.30
CA VAL A 753 -23.76 -33.85 22.20
C VAL A 753 -23.97 -35.13 21.39
N ARG A 754 -24.76 -35.08 20.31
CA ARG A 754 -24.93 -36.23 19.41
C ARG A 754 -23.63 -36.65 18.73
N THR A 755 -22.72 -35.72 18.45
CA THR A 755 -21.43 -36.03 17.81
C THR A 755 -20.33 -36.40 18.80
N SER A 756 -20.31 -35.78 19.97
CA SER A 756 -19.18 -35.86 20.93
C SER A 756 -19.48 -36.75 22.14
N GLY A 757 -20.75 -37.11 22.37
CA GLY A 757 -21.16 -37.98 23.47
C GLY A 757 -21.11 -37.36 24.87
N HIS A 758 -20.87 -36.05 25.00
CA HIS A 758 -20.82 -35.34 26.27
C HIS A 758 -21.28 -33.87 26.15
N ALA A 759 -21.54 -33.24 27.30
CA ALA A 759 -21.96 -31.84 27.38
C ALA A 759 -20.92 -30.87 26.80
N ALA A 760 -21.38 -29.83 26.11
CA ALA A 760 -20.51 -28.80 25.56
C ALA A 760 -20.08 -27.80 26.66
N ALA A 761 -18.77 -27.63 26.86
CA ALA A 761 -18.25 -26.41 27.46
C ALA A 761 -18.35 -25.26 26.44
N LEU A 762 -18.59 -24.03 26.89
CA LEU A 762 -18.72 -22.86 26.00
C LEU A 762 -17.54 -22.73 25.02
N LYS A 763 -16.31 -23.02 25.46
CA LYS A 763 -15.10 -23.00 24.61
C LYS A 763 -15.16 -23.95 23.42
N ASN A 764 -15.88 -25.07 23.53
CA ASN A 764 -15.97 -26.11 22.49
C ASN A 764 -16.97 -25.72 21.39
N VAL A 765 -17.99 -24.93 21.73
CA VAL A 765 -19.08 -24.53 20.82
C VAL A 765 -19.08 -23.03 20.51
N TRP A 766 -18.09 -22.28 21.03
CA TRP A 766 -18.00 -20.83 20.91
C TRP A 766 -18.16 -20.34 19.48
N GLY A 767 -17.50 -21.01 18.53
CA GLY A 767 -17.54 -20.67 17.11
C GLY A 767 -18.92 -20.78 16.44
N ALA A 768 -19.88 -21.48 17.05
CA ALA A 768 -21.26 -21.54 16.56
C ALA A 768 -22.20 -20.72 17.46
N VAL A 769 -22.04 -20.83 18.78
CA VAL A 769 -22.89 -20.17 19.78
C VAL A 769 -22.78 -18.65 19.73
N PHE A 770 -21.65 -18.08 19.31
CA PHE A 770 -21.49 -16.62 19.23
C PHE A 770 -22.50 -15.94 18.26
N LEU A 771 -23.00 -16.67 17.26
CA LEU A 771 -24.01 -16.16 16.32
C LEU A 771 -25.37 -15.96 16.97
N ALA A 772 -25.67 -16.67 18.06
CA ALA A 772 -26.95 -16.61 18.75
C ALA A 772 -27.24 -15.23 19.39
N PRO A 773 -26.36 -14.67 20.25
CA PRO A 773 -26.57 -13.33 20.80
C PRO A 773 -26.48 -12.23 19.74
N LEU A 774 -25.64 -12.40 18.71
CA LEU A 774 -25.59 -11.49 17.56
C LEU A 774 -26.92 -11.46 16.80
N GLY A 775 -27.47 -12.64 16.46
CA GLY A 775 -28.74 -12.79 15.76
C GLY A 775 -29.93 -12.30 16.60
N ALA A 776 -29.97 -12.67 17.88
CA ALA A 776 -30.99 -12.19 18.82
C ALA A 776 -30.95 -10.65 18.95
N GLY A 777 -29.75 -10.07 19.07
CA GLY A 777 -29.55 -8.62 19.08
C GLY A 777 -30.04 -7.94 17.80
N PHE A 778 -29.72 -8.52 16.64
CA PHE A 778 -30.16 -8.05 15.33
C PHE A 778 -31.69 -8.08 15.18
N LEU A 779 -32.32 -9.21 15.49
CA LEU A 779 -33.77 -9.41 15.38
C LEU A 779 -34.53 -8.50 16.35
N ALA A 780 -34.07 -8.39 17.60
CA ALA A 780 -34.69 -7.51 18.59
C ALA A 780 -34.62 -6.03 18.16
N SER A 781 -33.49 -5.59 17.63
CA SER A 781 -33.32 -4.23 17.09
C SER A 781 -34.28 -3.98 15.91
N LEU A 782 -34.36 -4.93 14.98
CA LEU A 782 -35.21 -4.85 13.78
C LEU A 782 -36.71 -4.89 14.09
N TRP A 783 -37.16 -5.83 14.91
CA TRP A 783 -38.57 -6.09 15.19
C TRP A 783 -39.18 -5.13 16.22
N SER A 784 -38.37 -4.58 17.13
CA SER A 784 -38.91 -3.76 18.24
C SER A 784 -39.54 -2.44 17.80
N ARG A 785 -39.19 -1.94 16.59
CA ARG A 785 -39.72 -0.68 16.02
C ARG A 785 -39.66 0.49 17.00
N ARG A 786 -38.62 0.56 17.83
CA ARG A 786 -38.47 1.63 18.83
C ARG A 786 -38.01 2.92 18.16
N LYS A 787 -38.57 4.06 18.58
CA LYS A 787 -38.41 5.39 17.97
C LYS A 787 -36.98 5.96 17.90
N LYS A 788 -36.04 5.46 18.72
CA LYS A 788 -34.65 5.97 18.80
C LYS A 788 -33.67 4.82 18.76
N MET A 789 -32.54 4.98 18.06
CA MET A 789 -31.45 3.99 18.00
C MET A 789 -31.05 3.46 19.39
N GLY A 790 -30.81 4.34 20.37
CA GLY A 790 -30.40 3.91 21.71
C GLY A 790 -31.39 2.93 22.37
N ARG A 791 -32.69 3.06 22.08
CA ARG A 791 -33.71 2.14 22.59
C ARG A 791 -33.73 0.80 21.84
N ARG A 792 -33.34 0.78 20.56
CA ARG A 792 -33.18 -0.44 19.75
C ARG A 792 -31.91 -1.20 20.14
N ILE A 793 -30.81 -0.49 20.38
CA ILE A 793 -29.57 -1.07 20.94
C ILE A 793 -29.86 -1.68 22.32
N ALA A 794 -30.55 -0.95 23.20
CA ALA A 794 -30.95 -1.50 24.50
C ALA A 794 -31.79 -2.78 24.35
N ALA A 795 -32.73 -2.82 23.39
CA ALA A 795 -33.50 -4.03 23.10
C ALA A 795 -32.62 -5.20 22.63
N GLY A 796 -31.59 -4.93 21.82
CA GLY A 796 -30.63 -5.95 21.40
C GLY A 796 -29.74 -6.45 22.53
N ILE A 797 -29.25 -5.56 23.40
CA ILE A 797 -28.51 -5.91 24.62
C ILE A 797 -29.38 -6.79 25.52
N THR A 798 -30.64 -6.42 25.74
CA THR A 798 -31.57 -7.21 26.55
C THR A 798 -31.84 -8.59 25.92
N ALA A 799 -32.03 -8.68 24.61
CA ALA A 799 -32.23 -9.96 23.93
C ALA A 799 -30.99 -10.86 24.02
N GLY A 800 -29.79 -10.30 23.84
CA GLY A 800 -28.52 -11.00 24.06
C GLY A 800 -28.39 -11.50 25.49
N ALA A 801 -28.64 -10.64 26.49
CA ALA A 801 -28.60 -10.99 27.90
C ALA A 801 -29.58 -12.13 28.24
N LEU A 802 -30.83 -12.05 27.78
CA LEU A 802 -31.84 -13.10 28.00
C LEU A 802 -31.43 -14.41 27.33
N THR A 803 -30.82 -14.36 26.15
CA THR A 803 -30.27 -15.55 25.47
C THR A 803 -29.13 -16.17 26.28
N GLY A 804 -28.21 -15.35 26.79
CA GLY A 804 -27.10 -15.81 27.63
C GLY A 804 -27.53 -16.35 28.99
N LEU A 805 -28.58 -15.76 29.57
CA LEU A 805 -29.20 -16.25 30.80
C LEU A 805 -29.87 -17.61 30.58
N ALA A 806 -30.68 -17.73 29.52
CA ALA A 806 -31.32 -19.00 29.16
C ALA A 806 -30.28 -20.08 28.87
N TYR A 807 -29.23 -19.76 28.10
CA TYR A 807 -28.12 -20.65 27.83
C TYR A 807 -27.35 -21.04 29.11
N GLY A 808 -27.09 -20.08 29.98
CA GLY A 808 -26.42 -20.32 31.26
C GLY A 808 -27.22 -21.24 32.18
N LEU A 809 -28.54 -21.03 32.30
CA LEU A 809 -29.44 -21.84 33.11
C LEU A 809 -29.58 -23.26 32.56
N VAL A 810 -29.76 -23.41 31.24
CA VAL A 810 -29.82 -24.72 30.58
C VAL A 810 -28.51 -25.48 30.79
N ASN A 811 -27.37 -24.84 30.54
CA ASN A 811 -26.05 -25.48 30.66
C ASN A 811 -25.68 -25.82 32.13
N ALA A 812 -26.13 -25.04 33.11
CA ALA A 812 -25.81 -25.26 34.52
C ALA A 812 -26.74 -26.25 35.25
N PHE A 813 -28.04 -26.26 34.90
CA PHE A 813 -29.05 -27.03 35.66
C PHE A 813 -29.76 -28.11 34.83
N LEU A 814 -30.02 -27.85 33.55
CA LEU A 814 -30.82 -28.76 32.72
C LEU A 814 -29.96 -29.78 31.95
N ALA A 815 -28.80 -29.36 31.46
CA ALA A 815 -27.87 -30.24 30.76
C ALA A 815 -27.40 -31.41 31.65
N PRO A 816 -27.02 -31.24 32.94
CA PRO A 816 -26.64 -32.35 33.80
C PRO A 816 -27.75 -33.37 34.09
N SER A 817 -29.03 -33.02 33.86
CA SER A 817 -30.18 -33.89 34.14
C SER A 817 -30.71 -34.63 32.91
N MET A 818 -30.09 -34.47 31.73
CA MET A 818 -30.50 -35.15 30.50
C MET A 818 -29.66 -36.41 30.20
N PRO A 819 -30.26 -37.50 29.68
CA PRO A 819 -29.53 -38.72 29.29
C PRO A 819 -28.51 -38.43 28.19
N GLY A 820 -27.25 -38.85 28.38
CA GLY A 820 -26.13 -38.61 27.43
C GLY A 820 -25.30 -37.35 27.68
N TYR A 821 -25.67 -36.54 28.68
CA TYR A 821 -24.89 -35.39 29.15
C TYR A 821 -24.07 -35.79 30.39
N ALA A 822 -23.07 -36.65 30.22
CA ALA A 822 -22.13 -36.92 31.30
C ALA A 822 -21.37 -35.63 31.66
N VAL A 823 -21.45 -35.22 32.93
CA VAL A 823 -20.75 -34.05 33.46
C VAL A 823 -19.25 -34.30 33.37
N LEU A 824 -18.53 -33.48 32.60
CA LEU A 824 -17.08 -33.35 32.76
C LEU A 824 -16.86 -32.73 34.15
N ALA A 825 -16.45 -33.57 35.10
CA ALA A 825 -16.21 -33.18 36.48
C ALA A 825 -15.29 -31.96 36.54
N THR A 826 -15.85 -30.80 36.88
CA THR A 826 -15.07 -29.66 37.35
C THR A 826 -15.73 -29.09 38.59
N ALA A 827 -15.04 -29.33 39.72
CA ALA A 827 -15.15 -28.70 41.04
C ALA A 827 -16.56 -28.36 41.54
N ALA A 828 -17.05 -29.21 42.44
CA ALA A 828 -18.32 -29.07 43.16
C ALA A 828 -18.43 -27.82 44.08
N ASP A 829 -17.38 -27.00 44.21
CA ASP A 829 -17.33 -25.87 45.16
C ASP A 829 -17.42 -24.47 44.54
N ALA A 830 -17.63 -24.34 43.23
CA ALA A 830 -17.82 -23.03 42.60
C ALA A 830 -19.31 -22.70 42.43
N SER A 831 -19.75 -21.57 42.98
CA SER A 831 -21.13 -21.07 42.81
C SER A 831 -21.54 -21.07 41.32
N PRO A 832 -22.63 -21.76 40.93
CA PRO A 832 -23.07 -21.86 39.54
C PRO A 832 -23.51 -20.51 38.96
N TRP A 833 -23.77 -19.54 39.84
CA TRP A 833 -24.20 -18.19 39.47
C TRP A 833 -23.12 -17.39 38.76
N LEU A 834 -21.84 -17.55 39.13
CA LEU A 834 -20.76 -16.78 38.52
C LEU A 834 -20.57 -17.12 37.02
N PRO A 835 -20.54 -18.41 36.60
CA PRO A 835 -20.58 -18.77 35.19
C PRO A 835 -21.82 -18.28 34.43
N ILE A 836 -23.00 -18.29 35.06
CA ILE A 836 -24.26 -17.81 34.44
C ILE A 836 -24.20 -16.30 34.21
N LEU A 837 -23.74 -15.54 35.21
CA LEU A 837 -23.56 -14.09 35.12
C LEU A 837 -22.53 -13.74 34.04
N TRP A 838 -21.43 -14.47 33.95
CA TRP A 838 -20.42 -14.26 32.92
C TRP A 838 -20.96 -14.50 31.50
N LYS A 839 -21.67 -15.61 31.28
CA LYS A 839 -22.33 -15.91 29.99
C LYS A 839 -23.36 -14.83 29.62
N THR A 840 -24.17 -14.41 30.60
CA THR A 840 -25.16 -13.33 30.43
C THR A 840 -24.50 -12.02 30.02
N PHE A 841 -23.41 -11.64 30.70
CA PHE A 841 -22.65 -10.43 30.40
C PHE A 841 -22.01 -10.46 29.01
N VAL A 842 -21.32 -11.56 28.67
CA VAL A 842 -20.68 -11.74 27.36
C VAL A 842 -21.71 -11.71 26.23
N PHE A 843 -22.87 -12.37 26.39
CA PHE A 843 -23.93 -12.37 25.38
C PHE A 843 -24.62 -11.00 25.28
N ALA A 844 -24.74 -10.26 26.38
CA ALA A 844 -25.23 -8.88 26.35
C ALA A 844 -24.28 -7.98 25.53
N LEU A 845 -22.96 -8.14 25.69
CA LEU A 845 -21.96 -7.45 24.88
C LEU A 845 -22.03 -7.84 23.41
N LEU A 846 -22.23 -9.13 23.09
CA LEU A 846 -22.40 -9.62 21.72
C LEU A 846 -23.74 -9.19 21.07
N GLY A 847 -24.75 -8.88 21.88
CA GLY A 847 -26.01 -8.29 21.40
C GLY A 847 -25.83 -6.88 20.83
N ILE A 848 -24.80 -6.14 21.26
CA ILE A 848 -24.47 -4.79 20.77
C ILE A 848 -24.14 -4.79 19.27
N PRO A 849 -23.12 -5.52 18.78
CA PRO A 849 -22.81 -5.55 17.34
C PRO A 849 -23.98 -6.08 16.52
N GLY A 850 -24.76 -7.04 17.02
CA GLY A 850 -25.98 -7.52 16.36
C GLY A 850 -27.01 -6.41 16.15
N ALA A 851 -27.26 -5.62 17.19
CA ALA A 851 -28.16 -4.47 17.11
C ALA A 851 -27.64 -3.37 16.16
N PHE A 852 -26.33 -3.14 16.11
CA PHE A 852 -25.70 -2.21 15.16
C PHE A 852 -25.79 -2.70 13.71
N LEU A 853 -25.60 -3.99 13.46
CA LEU A 853 -25.77 -4.59 12.13
C LEU A 853 -27.19 -4.37 11.60
N ALA A 854 -28.20 -4.34 12.47
CA ALA A 854 -29.57 -4.04 12.07
C ALA A 854 -29.71 -2.61 11.53
N GLU A 855 -28.96 -1.63 12.07
CA GLU A 855 -28.97 -0.24 11.62
C GLU A 855 -28.31 -0.05 10.24
N LEU A 856 -27.41 -0.95 9.83
CA LEU A 856 -26.79 -0.91 8.50
C LEU A 856 -27.77 -1.27 7.38
N ARG A 857 -28.88 -1.94 7.69
CA ARG A 857 -29.89 -2.32 6.70
C ARG A 857 -30.65 -1.09 6.21
N ASP A 858 -30.89 -1.04 4.90
CA ASP A 858 -31.73 -0.01 4.28
C ASP A 858 -33.16 -0.04 4.87
N PRO A 859 -33.63 1.07 5.49
CA PRO A 859 -34.95 1.14 6.08
C PRO A 859 -36.11 1.11 5.05
N GLY A 860 -35.82 1.34 3.76
CA GLY A 860 -36.82 1.33 2.67
C GLY A 860 -37.09 -0.06 2.06
N ARG A 861 -36.23 -1.05 2.30
CA ARG A 861 -36.37 -2.39 1.70
C ARG A 861 -37.22 -3.30 2.60
N PRO A 862 -38.40 -3.79 2.15
CA PRO A 862 -39.22 -4.68 2.97
C PRO A 862 -38.45 -5.95 3.37
N VAL A 863 -38.88 -6.57 4.47
CA VAL A 863 -38.39 -7.90 4.84
C VAL A 863 -39.06 -8.89 3.89
N THR A 864 -38.45 -9.13 2.74
CA THR A 864 -38.84 -10.24 1.88
C THR A 864 -38.70 -11.51 2.69
N THR A 865 -39.83 -12.09 3.10
CA THR A 865 -39.86 -13.49 3.51
C THR A 865 -39.56 -14.34 2.27
N ALA A 866 -38.99 -15.52 2.44
CA ALA A 866 -38.57 -16.39 1.33
C ALA A 866 -39.70 -16.74 0.34
N ALA A 867 -40.96 -16.49 0.71
CA ALA A 867 -42.14 -16.66 -0.14
C ALA A 867 -42.24 -15.64 -1.30
N ASP A 868 -41.70 -14.42 -1.17
CA ASP A 868 -41.86 -13.37 -2.19
C ASP A 868 -40.82 -13.45 -3.33
N ARG A 869 -39.84 -14.37 -3.26
CA ARG A 869 -38.81 -14.53 -4.31
C ARG A 869 -39.22 -15.45 -5.46
N ILE A 870 -40.39 -16.08 -5.39
CA ILE A 870 -40.83 -17.04 -6.41
C ILE A 870 -41.62 -16.34 -7.54
N THR A 871 -41.96 -15.06 -7.40
CA THR A 871 -42.79 -14.33 -8.38
C THR A 871 -42.09 -13.14 -9.04
N ASP A 872 -40.76 -13.05 -9.01
CA ASP A 872 -40.01 -11.98 -9.69
C ASP A 872 -39.06 -12.57 -10.75
N PRO A 873 -39.44 -12.61 -12.04
CA PRO A 873 -38.56 -12.98 -13.12
C PRO A 873 -37.89 -11.71 -13.68
N SER A 874 -36.81 -11.24 -13.04
CA SER A 874 -35.94 -10.19 -13.60
C SER A 874 -34.47 -10.39 -13.26
#